data_AF-A0A1G2KY21-F1
#
_entry.id   AF-A0A1G2KY21-F1
#
_cell.length_a   1.000
_cell.length_b   1.000
_cell.length_c   1.000
_cell.angle_alpha   90.00
_cell.angle_beta   90.00
_cell.angle_gamma   90.00
#
_symmetry.space_group_name_H-M   'P 1'
#
loop_
_entity.id
_entity.type
_entity.pdbx_description
1 polymer ?
#
loop_
_entity_poly.entity_id
_entity_poly.type
_entity_poly.pdbx_seq_one_letter_code
_entity_poly.pdbx_strand_id
1 'polypeptide(L)'
;MKQEPTILVIFGATGDLVRRKIVPALWHLYTEGALPSVFSIVGFSRRDFTHEQFRAYVAEMLAAYHPKRDPKKEKKFLAAFRYARGFFDASDAYAHLGAVLAGIEKEWNTSANKLLYLAVTPEHYRTVLTNIAHSGLARKNAPGKGWTRIIVEKPFGKDADTAMALDVLLGELFAEEQIYRIDHYLAKEMIQNILAFRFSNNLFEKNWGTESIERIDIRLWEKIGVEERGGFYDGVGALRDVGQNHLLQMLALVTMERPDNFGALALRRRRADMLQGLRALEAGDIATATVRAQYDGYRAIRGVVPDSATETYFKIGATLVSRRWQGVKITLESGKRMHEQRKEIEIIFRHPSPCLCPPGAVGHYRNRMVISLEPEERIVIHFWSKKSGFAYALEERMLAFVLRQGKKRMQYVEEYKKLLLDCIIGDQTLFVSTEEVKQMWRFIDPIQDAWRDNRVPLLSYTPDTDEAIMLASGSTATIFSEMTPPKKEREVGFVGLGKMGKNMVVRLLEYGWRVVAYDRNHEAMKKLGEKGAEIPSDLPALVGSLKHPRLVLLMVPAGSAVDDVLFGKTGLAQVLEKGDTVIDGGNSFYEDSVRRAKKLTRRGIHFLDVGVSGGPEGARLGACLTVGGEEKTFRRYEDVFRALAGDAGLLYAGKSGAGHFVKMVHNGIEYGMMQAIAEGFAVMKKSPFRLDLKKIAETYNRGSVVQSRLIGWLGDGYEAYGEDLKSITGSVGHTGEGAWTVRTAKKLGVPVPVIKGAYDFRVSSKKNPSYIGKILSALRNQFGGHSVR
;
A
#
# COMPACT_ATOMS: atom_id res chain seq x y z
N MET A 1 27.67 15.20 14.45
CA MET A 1 26.35 15.12 15.14
C MET A 1 26.59 15.38 16.61
N LYS A 2 25.82 16.26 17.27
CA LYS A 2 25.86 16.37 18.74
C LYS A 2 25.35 15.03 19.29
N GLN A 3 26.27 14.22 19.82
CA GLN A 3 25.97 12.89 20.32
C GLN A 3 25.45 12.98 21.75
N GLU A 4 24.13 12.89 21.89
CA GLU A 4 23.47 12.90 23.18
C GLU A 4 23.72 11.58 23.95
N PRO A 5 23.92 11.64 25.28
CA PRO A 5 24.12 10.45 26.13
C PRO A 5 23.03 9.40 25.90
N THR A 6 23.42 8.15 25.65
CA THR A 6 22.45 7.08 25.30
C THR A 6 22.74 5.80 26.07
N ILE A 7 21.69 5.18 26.62
CA ILE A 7 21.73 3.87 27.25
C ILE A 7 20.93 2.88 26.40
N LEU A 8 21.60 1.80 25.98
CA LEU A 8 20.97 0.66 25.31
C LEU A 8 20.67 -0.44 26.34
N VAL A 9 19.40 -0.78 26.52
CA VAL A 9 18.96 -1.90 27.36
C VAL A 9 18.64 -3.09 26.47
N ILE A 10 19.23 -4.25 26.73
CA ILE A 10 19.00 -5.48 25.96
C ILE A 10 18.27 -6.49 26.84
N PHE A 11 16.97 -6.65 26.61
CA PHE A 11 16.19 -7.72 27.23
C PHE A 11 16.53 -9.05 26.56
N GLY A 12 16.83 -10.09 27.34
CA GLY A 12 17.35 -11.34 26.80
C GLY A 12 18.84 -11.28 26.45
N ALA A 13 19.62 -10.47 27.17
CA ALA A 13 21.05 -10.21 26.89
C ALA A 13 21.96 -11.46 26.79
N THR A 14 21.49 -12.61 27.26
CA THR A 14 22.23 -13.89 27.22
C THR A 14 21.78 -14.82 26.09
N GLY A 15 20.98 -14.32 25.15
CA GLY A 15 20.47 -15.08 24.00
C GLY A 15 21.43 -15.13 22.81
N ASP A 16 21.14 -16.04 21.88
CA ASP A 16 21.98 -16.27 20.69
C ASP A 16 22.02 -15.06 19.74
N LEU A 17 20.91 -14.35 19.55
CA LEU A 17 20.86 -13.13 18.73
C LEU A 17 21.88 -12.10 19.19
N VAL A 18 21.95 -11.86 20.51
CA VAL A 18 22.86 -10.88 21.12
C VAL A 18 24.30 -11.29 20.87
N ARG A 19 24.60 -12.57 21.10
CA ARG A 19 25.93 -13.16 20.90
C ARG A 19 26.41 -13.10 19.46
N ARG A 20 25.56 -13.51 18.51
CA ARG A 20 25.97 -13.67 17.11
C ARG A 20 25.91 -12.37 16.32
N LYS A 21 25.08 -11.41 16.72
CA LYS A 21 24.70 -10.24 15.91
C LYS A 21 24.89 -8.91 16.61
N ILE A 22 24.27 -8.72 17.77
CA ILE A 22 24.19 -7.40 18.42
C ILE A 22 25.55 -6.96 19.00
N VAL A 23 26.22 -7.83 19.76
CA VAL A 23 27.55 -7.50 20.34
C VAL A 23 28.60 -7.26 19.24
N PRO A 24 28.74 -8.11 18.21
CA PRO A 24 29.61 -7.81 17.06
C PRO A 24 29.27 -6.49 16.37
N ALA A 25 27.99 -6.19 16.14
CA ALA A 25 27.56 -4.94 15.51
C ALA A 25 27.93 -3.71 16.36
N LEU A 26 27.70 -3.77 17.67
CA LEU A 26 28.08 -2.69 18.61
C LEU A 26 29.60 -2.49 18.66
N TRP A 27 30.39 -3.56 18.60
CA TRP A 27 31.85 -3.47 18.53
C TRP A 27 32.31 -2.74 17.27
N HIS A 28 31.71 -3.02 16.12
CA HIS A 28 31.99 -2.27 14.89
C HIS A 28 31.62 -0.79 15.02
N LEU A 29 30.42 -0.46 15.52
CA LEU A 29 30.03 0.94 15.74
C LEU A 29 30.99 1.66 16.71
N TYR A 30 31.43 0.97 17.76
CA TYR A 30 32.38 1.51 18.73
C TYR A 30 33.74 1.79 18.10
N THR A 31 34.30 0.82 17.37
CA THR A 31 35.63 0.95 16.77
C THR A 31 35.69 1.95 15.62
N GLU A 32 34.57 2.17 14.93
CA GLU A 32 34.38 3.19 13.89
C GLU A 32 34.06 4.58 14.47
N GLY A 33 33.84 4.71 15.79
CA GLY A 33 33.47 5.98 16.43
C GLY A 33 32.05 6.46 16.11
N ALA A 34 31.17 5.56 15.67
CA ALA A 34 29.80 5.86 15.28
C ALA A 34 28.82 5.89 16.46
N LEU A 35 29.16 5.27 17.59
CA LEU A 35 28.35 5.35 18.82
C LEU A 35 28.45 6.74 19.46
N PRO A 36 27.44 7.14 20.27
CA PRO A 36 27.54 8.34 21.09
C PRO A 36 28.78 8.34 21.99
N SER A 37 29.39 9.52 22.18
CA SER A 37 30.57 9.71 23.02
C SER A 37 30.34 9.28 24.48
N VAL A 38 29.10 9.42 24.95
CA VAL A 38 28.64 8.92 26.25
C VAL A 38 27.62 7.81 25.98
N PHE A 39 28.01 6.56 26.22
CA PHE A 39 27.20 5.39 25.90
C PHE A 39 27.36 4.28 26.93
N SER A 40 26.26 3.62 27.29
CA SER A 40 26.27 2.42 28.15
C SER A 40 25.31 1.37 27.62
N ILE A 41 25.63 0.10 27.90
CA ILE A 41 24.82 -1.06 27.53
C ILE A 41 24.43 -1.80 28.81
N VAL A 42 23.14 -1.98 29.05
CA VAL A 42 22.61 -2.71 30.20
C VAL A 42 21.98 -4.01 29.70
N GLY A 43 22.59 -5.15 30.05
CA GLY A 43 21.98 -6.44 29.81
C GLY A 43 20.92 -6.76 30.86
N PHE A 44 19.73 -7.19 30.45
CA PHE A 44 18.66 -7.65 31.33
C PHE A 44 18.32 -9.11 31.04
N SER A 45 18.52 -10.00 32.01
CA SER A 45 18.23 -11.44 31.87
C SER A 45 18.09 -12.10 33.25
N ARG A 46 17.60 -13.35 33.25
CA ARG A 46 17.32 -14.16 34.45
C ARG A 46 18.57 -14.79 35.09
N ARG A 47 19.70 -14.85 34.36
CA ARG A 47 20.93 -15.48 34.87
C ARG A 47 21.51 -14.66 36.02
N ASP A 48 22.13 -15.33 36.98
CA ASP A 48 22.73 -14.66 38.13
C ASP A 48 24.15 -14.22 37.81
N PHE A 49 24.27 -13.05 37.18
CA PHE A 49 25.57 -12.44 36.86
C PHE A 49 25.77 -11.14 37.64
N THR A 50 26.99 -10.94 38.14
CA THR A 50 27.49 -9.62 38.50
C THR A 50 27.85 -8.82 37.24
N HIS A 51 28.13 -7.52 37.37
CA HIS A 51 28.63 -6.72 36.25
C HIS A 51 29.92 -7.31 35.65
N GLU A 52 30.83 -7.79 36.49
CA GLU A 52 32.12 -8.37 36.11
C GLU A 52 31.91 -9.69 35.34
N GLN A 53 31.03 -10.57 35.84
CA GLN A 53 30.69 -11.82 35.17
C GLN A 53 30.03 -11.58 33.81
N PHE A 54 29.12 -10.60 33.72
CA PHE A 54 28.51 -10.24 32.45
C PHE A 54 29.51 -9.66 31.46
N ARG A 55 30.46 -8.82 31.90
CA ARG A 55 31.54 -8.32 31.04
C ARG A 55 32.45 -9.45 30.54
N ALA A 56 32.79 -10.42 31.39
CA ALA A 56 33.55 -11.60 30.98
C ALA A 56 32.80 -12.41 29.92
N TYR A 57 31.49 -12.62 30.13
CA TYR A 57 30.63 -13.29 29.16
C TYR A 57 30.56 -12.56 27.81
N VAL A 58 30.48 -11.22 27.80
CA VAL A 58 30.54 -10.41 26.57
C VAL A 58 31.91 -10.49 25.90
N ALA A 59 33.00 -10.53 26.68
CA ALA A 59 34.36 -10.69 26.15
C ALA A 59 34.53 -12.02 25.40
N GLU A 60 33.96 -13.11 25.93
CA GLU A 60 33.94 -14.42 25.25
C GLU A 60 33.16 -14.36 23.92
N MET A 61 32.00 -13.69 23.90
CA MET A 61 31.25 -13.48 22.65
C MET A 61 32.09 -12.72 21.64
N LEU A 62 32.73 -11.63 22.07
CA LEU A 62 33.54 -10.79 21.21
C LEU A 62 34.75 -11.56 20.68
N ALA A 63 35.38 -12.40 21.50
CA ALA A 63 36.51 -13.24 21.10
C ALA A 63 36.16 -14.23 20.00
N ALA A 64 34.95 -14.81 20.04
CA ALA A 64 34.50 -15.78 19.04
C ALA A 64 34.36 -15.17 17.63
N TYR A 65 33.99 -13.89 17.53
CA TYR A 65 33.77 -13.21 16.24
C TYR A 65 34.93 -12.28 15.84
N HIS A 66 35.71 -11.81 16.81
CA HIS A 66 36.84 -10.88 16.64
C HIS A 66 38.09 -11.38 17.38
N PRO A 67 38.74 -12.47 16.93
CA PRO A 67 39.90 -13.02 17.61
C PRO A 67 41.12 -12.07 17.58
N LYS A 68 41.24 -11.21 16.56
CA LYS A 68 42.35 -10.25 16.37
C LYS A 68 41.98 -8.82 16.77
N ARG A 69 41.34 -8.64 17.92
CA ARG A 69 40.90 -7.32 18.42
C ARG A 69 41.96 -6.63 19.28
N ASP A 70 41.92 -5.29 19.32
CA ASP A 70 42.81 -4.47 20.15
C ASP A 70 42.41 -4.56 21.63
N PRO A 71 43.28 -5.08 22.52
CA PRO A 71 42.96 -5.25 23.94
C PRO A 71 42.63 -3.95 24.68
N LYS A 72 43.22 -2.82 24.29
CA LYS A 72 42.94 -1.51 24.92
C LYS A 72 41.54 -1.03 24.55
N LYS A 73 41.15 -1.17 23.28
CA LYS A 73 39.80 -0.84 22.82
C LYS A 73 38.75 -1.78 23.41
N GLU A 74 39.06 -3.07 23.50
CA GLU A 74 38.21 -4.07 24.13
C GLU A 74 37.93 -3.71 25.60
N LYS A 75 38.97 -3.43 26.39
CA LYS A 75 38.80 -3.07 27.81
C LYS A 75 37.88 -1.86 27.99
N LYS A 76 38.04 -0.82 27.15
CA LYS A 76 37.17 0.37 27.18
C LYS A 76 35.74 0.06 26.74
N PHE A 77 35.56 -0.76 25.70
CA PHE A 77 34.24 -1.18 25.24
C PHE A 77 33.50 -1.99 26.32
N LEU A 78 34.16 -2.98 26.93
CA LEU A 78 33.59 -3.79 28.01
C LEU A 78 33.22 -2.96 29.25
N ALA A 79 33.95 -1.87 29.53
CA ALA A 79 33.62 -0.97 30.63
C ALA A 79 32.26 -0.26 30.46
N ALA A 80 31.73 -0.16 29.23
CA ALA A 80 30.40 0.39 28.97
C ALA A 80 29.26 -0.57 29.34
N PHE A 81 29.54 -1.87 29.51
CA PHE A 81 28.54 -2.87 29.86
C PHE A 81 28.25 -2.89 31.36
N ARG A 82 26.96 -3.03 31.67
CA ARG A 82 26.35 -3.22 32.99
C ARG A 82 25.30 -4.33 32.89
N TYR A 83 24.84 -4.84 34.02
CA TYR A 83 23.88 -5.93 34.08
C TYR A 83 22.80 -5.68 35.13
N ALA A 84 21.56 -5.95 34.78
CA ALA A 84 20.44 -5.95 35.70
C ALA A 84 19.79 -7.34 35.66
N ARG A 85 19.83 -8.06 36.79
CA ARG A 85 19.16 -9.36 36.90
C ARG A 85 17.65 -9.14 37.02
N GLY A 86 16.88 -9.98 36.32
CA GLY A 86 15.43 -9.95 36.44
C GLY A 86 14.71 -11.02 35.64
N PHE A 87 13.55 -11.43 36.15
CA PHE A 87 12.57 -12.20 35.37
C PHE A 87 11.63 -11.23 34.64
N PHE A 88 11.13 -11.62 33.48
CA PHE A 88 10.30 -10.75 32.64
C PHE A 88 8.91 -10.46 33.24
N ASP A 89 8.40 -11.38 34.06
CA ASP A 89 7.12 -11.29 34.78
C ASP A 89 7.22 -10.60 36.15
N ALA A 90 8.43 -10.44 36.68
CA ALA A 90 8.68 -9.84 37.99
C ALA A 90 8.72 -8.30 37.91
N SER A 91 7.65 -7.63 38.32
CA SER A 91 7.53 -6.16 38.24
C SER A 91 8.60 -5.40 39.04
N ASP A 92 9.05 -5.94 40.17
CA ASP A 92 10.13 -5.43 41.00
C ASP A 92 11.48 -5.43 40.28
N ALA A 93 11.71 -6.38 39.36
CA ALA A 93 12.91 -6.40 38.54
C ALA A 93 13.01 -5.18 37.61
N TYR A 94 11.88 -4.62 37.17
CA TYR A 94 11.86 -3.39 36.35
C TYR A 94 12.13 -2.15 37.18
N ALA A 95 11.73 -2.13 38.46
CA ALA A 95 12.13 -1.09 39.40
C ALA A 95 13.64 -1.13 39.66
N HIS A 96 14.22 -2.33 39.83
CA HIS A 96 15.66 -2.51 39.94
C HIS A 96 16.40 -2.04 38.68
N LEU A 97 15.92 -2.42 37.49
CA LEU A 97 16.45 -1.91 36.22
C LEU A 97 16.40 -0.38 36.17
N GLY A 98 15.29 0.25 36.58
CA GLY A 98 15.17 1.69 36.71
C GLY A 98 16.22 2.32 37.62
N ALA A 99 16.51 1.70 38.76
CA ALA A 99 17.55 2.16 39.68
C ALA A 99 18.97 2.06 39.05
N VAL A 100 19.26 1.00 38.29
CA VAL A 100 20.52 0.87 37.54
C VAL A 100 20.66 1.98 36.50
N LEU A 101 19.60 2.28 35.74
CA LEU A 101 19.62 3.36 34.75
C LEU A 101 19.79 4.74 35.41
N ALA A 102 19.10 5.01 36.51
CA ALA A 102 19.24 6.25 37.26
C ALA A 102 20.66 6.42 37.85
N GLY A 103 21.30 5.32 38.26
CA GLY A 103 22.70 5.32 38.68
C GLY A 103 23.64 5.79 37.56
N ILE A 104 23.44 5.30 36.34
CA ILE A 104 24.22 5.72 35.16
C ILE A 104 23.99 7.20 34.84
N GLU A 105 22.74 7.66 34.82
CA GLU A 105 22.41 9.08 34.58
C GLU A 105 23.03 10.00 35.65
N LYS A 106 23.08 9.54 36.90
CA LYS A 106 23.76 10.24 38.01
C LYS A 106 25.28 10.28 37.83
N GLU A 107 25.91 9.18 37.40
CA GLU A 107 27.34 9.13 37.06
C GLU A 107 27.70 10.12 35.95
N TRP A 108 26.80 10.30 34.97
CA TRP A 108 27.01 11.22 33.85
C TRP A 108 26.58 12.67 34.14
N ASN A 109 25.89 12.91 35.26
CA ASN A 109 25.28 14.18 35.61
C ASN A 109 24.36 14.74 34.49
N THR A 110 23.64 13.86 33.79
CA THR A 110 22.74 14.22 32.68
C THR A 110 21.71 13.12 32.45
N SER A 111 20.52 13.50 32.00
CA SER A 111 19.54 12.54 31.50
C SER A 111 20.05 11.87 30.22
N ALA A 112 19.68 10.61 30.03
CA ALA A 112 20.07 9.82 28.88
C ALA A 112 18.88 9.44 28.00
N ASN A 113 19.14 9.36 26.71
CA ASN A 113 18.31 8.66 25.76
C ASN A 113 18.28 7.17 26.08
N LYS A 114 17.14 6.51 25.90
CA LYS A 114 16.94 5.10 26.25
C LYS A 114 16.52 4.32 25.02
N LEU A 115 17.31 3.32 24.65
CA LEU A 115 17.00 2.39 23.57
C LEU A 115 16.74 1.01 24.16
N LEU A 116 15.51 0.52 24.06
CA LEU A 116 15.06 -0.74 24.67
C LEU A 116 14.95 -1.82 23.59
N TYR A 117 15.88 -2.78 23.60
CA TYR A 117 15.94 -3.87 22.63
C TYR A 117 15.33 -5.15 23.18
N LEU A 118 14.26 -5.64 22.55
CA LEU A 118 13.60 -6.89 22.93
C LEU A 118 14.20 -8.08 22.18
N ALA A 119 15.33 -8.60 22.66
CA ALA A 119 15.95 -9.82 22.14
C ALA A 119 15.37 -11.07 22.85
N VAL A 120 14.04 -11.18 22.87
CA VAL A 120 13.27 -12.24 23.56
C VAL A 120 12.33 -12.94 22.58
N THR A 121 11.83 -14.12 22.94
CA THR A 121 10.82 -14.83 22.17
C THR A 121 9.48 -14.08 22.17
N PRO A 122 8.65 -14.18 21.11
CA PRO A 122 7.39 -13.44 20.99
C PRO A 122 6.40 -13.67 22.14
N GLU A 123 6.41 -14.86 22.75
CA GLU A 123 5.57 -15.19 23.92
C GLU A 123 5.80 -14.27 25.12
N HIS A 124 6.98 -13.66 25.22
CA HIS A 124 7.34 -12.73 26.28
C HIS A 124 7.04 -11.27 25.95
N TYR A 125 6.65 -10.92 24.71
CA TYR A 125 6.45 -9.54 24.30
C TYR A 125 5.38 -8.84 25.15
N ARG A 126 4.23 -9.49 25.37
CA ARG A 126 3.16 -8.91 26.19
C ARG A 126 3.65 -8.54 27.59
N THR A 127 4.27 -9.49 28.27
CA THR A 127 4.76 -9.31 29.64
C THR A 127 5.83 -8.23 29.70
N VAL A 128 6.82 -8.28 28.82
CA VAL A 128 7.94 -7.34 28.81
C VAL A 128 7.48 -5.92 28.49
N LEU A 129 6.67 -5.72 27.43
CA LEU A 129 6.19 -4.39 27.03
C LEU A 129 5.31 -3.77 28.11
N THR A 130 4.40 -4.55 28.71
CA THR A 130 3.51 -4.09 29.79
C THR A 130 4.33 -3.63 31.00
N ASN A 131 5.32 -4.42 31.43
CA ASN A 131 6.16 -4.06 32.57
C ASN A 131 7.09 -2.87 32.28
N ILE A 132 7.61 -2.74 31.05
CA ILE A 132 8.36 -1.55 30.61
C ILE A 132 7.49 -0.28 30.72
N ALA A 133 6.24 -0.35 30.28
CA ALA A 133 5.32 0.79 30.33
C ALA A 133 4.92 1.14 31.77
N HIS A 134 4.51 0.14 32.57
CA HIS A 134 4.07 0.34 33.96
C HIS A 134 5.19 0.82 34.90
N SER A 135 6.42 0.37 34.68
CA SER A 135 7.59 0.84 35.45
C SER A 135 7.98 2.28 35.14
N GLY A 136 7.40 2.89 34.09
CA GLY A 136 7.73 4.24 33.66
C GLY A 136 9.02 4.35 32.85
N LEU A 137 9.71 3.23 32.58
CA LEU A 137 10.95 3.18 31.78
C LEU A 137 10.78 3.71 30.36
N ALA A 138 9.56 3.63 29.82
CA ALA A 138 9.20 4.11 28.48
C ALA A 138 8.47 5.45 28.43
N ARG A 139 8.34 6.17 29.56
CA ARG A 139 7.71 7.50 29.57
C ARG A 139 8.45 8.45 28.63
N LYS A 140 7.69 9.19 27.82
CA LYS A 140 8.23 10.26 26.98
C LYS A 140 8.79 11.35 27.91
N ASN A 141 10.10 11.60 27.83
CA ASN A 141 10.71 12.68 28.59
C ASN A 141 10.15 14.03 28.10
N ALA A 142 10.18 15.06 28.96
CA ALA A 142 9.82 16.42 28.54
C ALA A 142 10.64 16.85 27.31
N PRO A 143 10.10 17.71 26.42
CA PRO A 143 10.83 18.19 25.25
C PRO A 143 12.23 18.69 25.63
N GLY A 144 13.27 18.16 24.97
CA GLY A 144 14.67 18.50 25.26
C GLY A 144 15.34 17.71 26.41
N LYS A 145 14.65 16.74 27.04
CA LYS A 145 15.21 15.87 28.09
C LYS A 145 15.47 14.41 27.64
N GLY A 146 15.64 14.19 26.34
CA GLY A 146 15.95 12.90 25.73
C GLY A 146 14.74 12.12 25.20
N TRP A 147 14.97 10.94 24.62
CA TRP A 147 13.95 10.08 24.00
C TRP A 147 14.02 8.64 24.52
N THR A 148 12.89 7.91 24.40
CA THR A 148 12.84 6.46 24.61
C THR A 148 12.28 5.77 23.38
N ARG A 149 13.00 4.76 22.88
CA ARG A 149 12.65 3.97 21.69
C ARG A 149 12.70 2.48 22.00
N ILE A 150 11.84 1.72 21.35
CA ILE A 150 11.65 0.28 21.56
C ILE A 150 11.87 -0.45 20.25
N ILE A 151 12.77 -1.42 20.28
CA ILE A 151 13.09 -2.27 19.15
C ILE A 151 12.43 -3.63 19.35
N VAL A 152 11.62 -4.03 18.37
CA VAL A 152 10.89 -5.30 18.36
C VAL A 152 11.37 -6.13 17.17
N GLU A 153 11.67 -7.40 17.43
CA GLU A 153 12.09 -8.36 16.41
C GLU A 153 10.90 -9.09 15.77
N LYS A 154 11.13 -9.67 14.59
CA LYS A 154 10.17 -10.60 13.99
C LYS A 154 10.15 -11.93 14.78
N PRO A 155 9.03 -12.68 14.79
CA PRO A 155 7.79 -12.45 14.03
C PRO A 155 6.81 -11.45 14.67
N PHE A 156 6.16 -10.64 13.82
CA PHE A 156 5.11 -9.70 14.23
C PHE A 156 3.73 -10.38 14.19
N GLY A 157 3.50 -11.30 15.12
CA GLY A 157 2.36 -12.21 15.09
C GLY A 157 2.60 -13.46 14.24
N LYS A 158 1.62 -14.36 14.22
CA LYS A 158 1.63 -15.62 13.47
C LYS A 158 0.52 -15.71 12.39
N ASP A 159 -0.37 -14.72 12.41
CA ASP A 159 -1.56 -14.48 11.57
C ASP A 159 -1.97 -13.00 11.75
N ALA A 160 -2.94 -12.50 10.98
CA ALA A 160 -3.43 -11.12 11.11
C ALA A 160 -3.96 -10.79 12.51
N ASP A 161 -4.64 -11.73 13.17
CA ASP A 161 -5.27 -11.51 14.48
C ASP A 161 -4.23 -11.27 15.57
N THR A 162 -3.22 -12.13 15.64
CA THR A 162 -2.13 -11.98 16.62
C THR A 162 -1.20 -10.81 16.30
N ALA A 163 -1.02 -10.48 15.02
CA ALA A 163 -0.29 -9.29 14.60
C ALA A 163 -1.03 -8.02 15.04
N MET A 164 -2.34 -7.97 14.83
CA MET A 164 -3.20 -6.87 15.30
C MET A 164 -3.19 -6.78 16.83
N ALA A 165 -3.25 -7.90 17.54
CA ALA A 165 -3.19 -7.90 19.00
C ALA A 165 -1.85 -7.35 19.54
N LEU A 166 -0.73 -7.68 18.88
CA LEU A 166 0.58 -7.10 19.21
C LEU A 166 0.63 -5.61 18.88
N ASP A 167 0.04 -5.21 17.76
CA ASP A 167 0.03 -3.81 17.33
C ASP A 167 -0.84 -2.92 18.24
N VAL A 168 -2.03 -3.37 18.60
CA VAL A 168 -2.90 -2.71 19.60
C VAL A 168 -2.15 -2.55 20.92
N LEU A 169 -1.50 -3.61 21.41
CA LEU A 169 -0.70 -3.53 22.63
C LEU A 169 0.42 -2.48 22.50
N LEU A 170 1.12 -2.43 21.38
CA LEU A 170 2.18 -1.45 21.17
C LEU A 170 1.62 -0.02 21.11
N GLY A 171 0.50 0.20 20.42
CA GLY A 171 -0.14 1.51 20.28
C GLY A 171 -0.81 2.02 21.56
N GLU A 172 -1.26 1.13 22.44
CA GLU A 172 -1.75 1.47 23.79
C GLU A 172 -0.61 1.94 24.72
N LEU A 173 0.59 1.37 24.55
CA LEU A 173 1.71 1.58 25.47
C LEU A 173 2.71 2.65 24.98
N PHE A 174 2.85 2.85 23.67
CA PHE A 174 3.90 3.68 23.08
C PHE A 174 3.38 4.47 21.87
N ALA A 175 3.98 5.63 21.60
CA ALA A 175 3.73 6.34 20.34
C ALA A 175 4.46 5.65 19.17
N GLU A 176 3.91 5.72 17.96
CA GLU A 176 4.47 5.05 16.77
C GLU A 176 5.91 5.49 16.43
N GLU A 177 6.27 6.73 16.74
CA GLU A 177 7.65 7.26 16.62
C GLU A 177 8.66 6.62 17.60
N GLN A 178 8.18 5.93 18.64
CA GLN A 178 9.01 5.17 19.58
C GLN A 178 9.23 3.72 19.13
N ILE A 179 8.45 3.20 18.17
CA ILE A 179 8.43 1.78 17.83
C ILE A 179 9.29 1.49 16.60
N TYR A 180 10.22 0.54 16.73
CA TYR A 180 11.17 0.15 15.69
C TYR A 180 11.05 -1.36 15.44
N ARG A 181 10.21 -1.74 14.46
CA ARG A 181 9.98 -3.12 14.05
C ARG A 181 11.06 -3.55 13.04
N ILE A 182 11.92 -4.49 13.42
CA ILE A 182 13.06 -4.93 12.60
C ILE A 182 12.62 -5.90 11.50
N ASP A 183 12.89 -5.51 10.26
CA ASP A 183 13.18 -6.43 9.17
C ASP A 183 14.61 -6.16 8.68
N HIS A 184 15.53 -7.07 9.00
CA HIS A 184 16.94 -6.88 8.69
C HIS A 184 17.26 -6.89 7.18
N TYR A 185 16.35 -7.34 6.30
CA TYR A 185 16.56 -7.24 4.85
C TYR A 185 16.53 -5.79 4.38
N LEU A 186 15.71 -4.93 5.00
CA LEU A 186 15.66 -3.50 4.68
C LEU A 186 17.01 -2.80 4.92
N ALA A 187 17.81 -3.32 5.85
CA ALA A 187 19.14 -2.80 6.15
C ALA A 187 20.26 -3.31 5.23
N LYS A 188 19.97 -4.22 4.29
CA LYS A 188 20.98 -4.65 3.31
C LYS A 188 21.26 -3.51 2.32
N GLU A 189 22.54 -3.25 2.06
CA GLU A 189 22.98 -2.17 1.15
C GLU A 189 22.34 -2.28 -0.24
N MET A 190 22.31 -3.47 -0.84
CA MET A 190 21.66 -3.71 -2.12
C MET A 190 20.16 -3.35 -2.12
N ILE A 191 19.46 -3.60 -1.01
CA ILE A 191 18.03 -3.32 -0.86
C ILE A 191 17.79 -1.82 -0.75
N GLN A 192 18.61 -1.10 0.02
CA GLN A 192 18.57 0.35 0.08
C GLN A 192 18.90 0.99 -1.28
N ASN A 193 19.83 0.40 -2.03
CA ASN A 193 20.24 0.90 -3.34
C ASN A 193 19.12 0.81 -4.39
N ILE A 194 18.08 -0.02 -4.21
CA ILE A 194 16.91 -0.04 -5.10
C ILE A 194 16.27 1.34 -5.20
N LEU A 195 16.13 2.05 -4.07
CA LEU A 195 15.51 3.37 -4.04
C LEU A 195 16.35 4.42 -4.78
N ALA A 196 17.66 4.42 -4.55
CA ALA A 196 18.60 5.30 -5.26
C ALA A 196 18.62 4.99 -6.76
N PHE A 197 18.65 3.71 -7.12
CA PHE A 197 18.67 3.27 -8.50
C PHE A 197 17.41 3.69 -9.25
N ARG A 198 16.22 3.51 -8.65
CA ARG A 198 14.96 3.91 -9.27
C ARG A 198 14.80 5.42 -9.34
N PHE A 199 14.84 6.11 -8.20
CA PHE A 199 14.36 7.48 -8.13
C PHE A 199 15.40 8.55 -8.49
N SER A 200 16.68 8.19 -8.60
CA SER A 200 17.74 9.10 -9.08
C SER A 200 18.04 8.96 -10.57
N ASN A 201 17.46 7.97 -11.26
CA ASN A 201 17.78 7.68 -12.67
C ASN A 201 16.51 7.71 -13.53
N ASN A 202 16.26 8.87 -14.17
CA ASN A 202 15.14 9.05 -15.10
C ASN A 202 15.15 8.07 -16.28
N LEU A 203 16.32 7.49 -16.60
CA LEU A 203 16.48 6.45 -17.62
C LEU A 203 15.59 5.23 -17.33
N PHE A 204 15.43 4.87 -16.06
CA PHE A 204 14.64 3.70 -15.65
C PHE A 204 13.22 4.10 -15.19
N GLU A 205 13.09 5.15 -14.38
CA GLU A 205 11.82 5.46 -13.70
C GLU A 205 10.65 5.76 -14.65
N LYS A 206 10.90 6.42 -15.80
CA LYS A 206 9.84 6.74 -16.77
C LYS A 206 9.12 5.51 -17.31
N ASN A 207 9.86 4.41 -17.45
CA ASN A 207 9.38 3.14 -18.02
C ASN A 207 9.24 2.07 -16.93
N TRP A 208 9.23 2.46 -15.65
CA TRP A 208 9.15 1.53 -14.52
C TRP A 208 7.70 1.16 -14.21
N GLY A 209 7.09 0.35 -15.07
CA GLY A 209 5.71 -0.09 -14.97
C GLY A 209 5.26 -0.95 -16.15
N THR A 210 3.96 -1.20 -16.25
CA THR A 210 3.35 -2.14 -17.19
C THR A 210 3.62 -1.84 -18.66
N GLU A 211 3.90 -0.59 -19.02
CA GLU A 211 4.26 -0.23 -20.40
C GLU A 211 5.55 -0.91 -20.88
N SER A 212 6.47 -1.23 -19.97
CA SER A 212 7.77 -1.82 -20.33
C SER A 212 8.11 -3.08 -19.56
N ILE A 213 7.56 -3.29 -18.36
CA ILE A 213 7.82 -4.47 -17.54
C ILE A 213 6.73 -5.50 -17.80
N GLU A 214 7.14 -6.74 -18.10
CA GLU A 214 6.24 -7.89 -18.26
C GLU A 214 6.10 -8.68 -16.96
N ARG A 215 7.22 -8.93 -16.29
CA ARG A 215 7.29 -9.85 -15.15
C ARG A 215 8.33 -9.39 -14.12
N ILE A 216 8.05 -9.64 -12.85
CA ILE A 216 8.97 -9.47 -11.72
C ILE A 216 9.03 -10.80 -10.96
N ASP A 217 10.22 -11.36 -10.83
CA ASP A 217 10.46 -12.59 -10.06
C ASP A 217 11.37 -12.28 -8.87
N ILE A 218 10.93 -12.60 -7.66
CA ILE A 218 11.72 -12.41 -6.43
C ILE A 218 12.02 -13.78 -5.84
N ARG A 219 13.32 -14.09 -5.69
CA ARG A 219 13.79 -15.43 -5.31
C ARG A 219 14.71 -15.37 -4.10
N LEU A 220 14.49 -16.29 -3.15
CA LEU A 220 15.31 -16.47 -1.95
C LEU A 220 15.55 -17.97 -1.72
N TRP A 221 16.63 -18.49 -2.29
CA TRP A 221 17.05 -19.89 -2.23
C TRP A 221 18.25 -20.07 -1.32
N GLU A 222 18.20 -21.10 -0.49
CA GLU A 222 19.25 -21.41 0.48
C GLU A 222 19.72 -22.86 0.30
N LYS A 223 21.05 -23.06 0.30
CA LYS A 223 21.64 -24.41 0.36
C LYS A 223 21.48 -25.05 1.74
N ILE A 224 21.43 -24.24 2.79
CA ILE A 224 21.26 -24.72 4.16
C ILE A 224 19.84 -25.26 4.37
N GLY A 225 19.73 -26.29 5.22
CA GLY A 225 18.46 -26.83 5.65
C GLY A 225 17.92 -26.11 6.87
N VAL A 226 17.08 -26.83 7.63
CA VAL A 226 16.55 -26.33 8.92
C VAL A 226 17.52 -26.59 10.08
N GLU A 227 18.48 -27.50 9.88
CA GLU A 227 19.54 -27.82 10.84
C GLU A 227 18.95 -28.17 12.23
N GLU A 228 19.52 -27.67 13.32
CA GLU A 228 19.05 -27.95 14.69
C GLU A 228 17.77 -27.19 15.10
N ARG A 229 17.20 -26.38 14.19
CA ARG A 229 16.05 -25.50 14.50
C ARG A 229 14.69 -26.13 14.21
N GLY A 230 14.62 -27.45 14.08
CA GLY A 230 13.40 -28.20 13.74
C GLY A 230 12.19 -27.77 14.57
N GLY A 231 12.29 -27.82 15.91
CA GLY A 231 11.18 -27.48 16.80
C GLY A 231 10.65 -26.04 16.71
N PHE A 232 11.46 -25.09 16.23
CA PHE A 232 10.99 -23.71 15.98
C PHE A 232 10.45 -23.57 14.56
N TYR A 233 11.19 -24.07 13.56
CA TYR A 233 10.86 -23.87 12.15
C TYR A 233 9.57 -24.57 11.75
N ASP A 234 9.28 -25.74 12.35
CA ASP A 234 8.10 -26.53 12.04
C ASP A 234 6.78 -25.80 12.34
N GLY A 235 6.79 -24.92 13.35
CA GLY A 235 5.66 -24.06 13.69
C GLY A 235 5.60 -22.76 12.88
N VAL A 236 6.54 -22.52 11.95
CA VAL A 236 6.66 -21.27 11.15
C VAL A 236 6.50 -21.55 9.66
N GLY A 237 7.33 -22.43 9.08
CA GLY A 237 7.37 -22.72 7.64
C GLY A 237 8.06 -21.63 6.81
N ALA A 238 8.41 -21.96 5.56
CA ALA A 238 9.11 -21.02 4.68
C ALA A 238 8.29 -19.75 4.40
N LEU A 239 6.95 -19.87 4.28
CA LEU A 239 6.10 -18.73 3.94
C LEU A 239 6.14 -17.64 5.01
N ARG A 240 6.08 -18.00 6.31
CA ARG A 240 6.19 -17.01 7.39
C ARG A 240 7.62 -16.63 7.74
N ASP A 241 8.59 -17.53 7.53
CA ASP A 241 9.99 -17.23 7.84
C ASP A 241 10.52 -16.09 6.97
N VAL A 242 10.25 -16.14 5.65
CA VAL A 242 10.80 -15.17 4.68
C VAL A 242 9.79 -14.59 3.67
N GLY A 243 8.67 -15.27 3.42
CA GLY A 243 7.65 -14.82 2.45
C GLY A 243 6.85 -13.62 2.93
N GLN A 244 6.24 -13.74 4.11
CA GLN A 244 5.38 -12.73 4.73
C GLN A 244 6.12 -11.41 5.02
N ASN A 245 7.44 -11.47 5.21
CA ASN A 245 8.26 -10.31 5.55
C ASN A 245 9.18 -9.91 4.38
N HIS A 246 10.31 -10.59 4.20
CA HIS A 246 11.40 -10.17 3.33
C HIS A 246 10.99 -10.07 1.86
N LEU A 247 10.30 -11.08 1.32
CA LEU A 247 9.86 -11.08 -0.08
C LEU A 247 8.86 -9.95 -0.36
N LEU A 248 7.89 -9.72 0.53
CA LEU A 248 6.91 -8.64 0.39
C LEU A 248 7.54 -7.25 0.53
N GLN A 249 8.51 -7.08 1.44
CA GLN A 249 9.26 -5.84 1.57
C GLN A 249 10.13 -5.55 0.34
N MET A 250 10.80 -6.56 -0.23
CA MET A 250 11.54 -6.41 -1.48
C MET A 250 10.61 -6.05 -2.65
N LEU A 251 9.44 -6.69 -2.72
CA LEU A 251 8.44 -6.34 -3.72
C LEU A 251 7.99 -4.88 -3.56
N ALA A 252 7.73 -4.44 -2.33
CA ALA A 252 7.31 -3.08 -2.02
C ALA A 252 8.34 -2.05 -2.50
N LEU A 253 9.63 -2.28 -2.25
CA LEU A 253 10.68 -1.36 -2.70
C LEU A 253 10.81 -1.28 -4.22
N VAL A 254 10.63 -2.40 -4.92
CA VAL A 254 10.69 -2.45 -6.38
C VAL A 254 9.47 -1.83 -7.04
N THR A 255 8.31 -1.88 -6.39
CA THR A 255 7.03 -1.48 -7.02
C THR A 255 6.36 -0.24 -6.44
N MET A 256 6.80 0.27 -5.29
CA MET A 256 6.23 1.49 -4.70
C MET A 256 6.33 2.69 -5.65
N GLU A 257 5.36 3.60 -5.56
CA GLU A 257 5.40 4.89 -6.24
C GLU A 257 6.53 5.76 -5.70
N ARG A 258 6.95 6.75 -6.50
CA ARG A 258 7.92 7.75 -6.08
C ARG A 258 7.39 8.49 -4.83
N PRO A 259 8.16 8.53 -3.73
CA PRO A 259 7.75 9.27 -2.54
C PRO A 259 7.93 10.78 -2.76
N ASP A 260 7.16 11.58 -2.04
CA ASP A 260 7.23 13.05 -2.13
C ASP A 260 8.58 13.58 -1.62
N ASN A 261 9.20 12.83 -0.69
CA ASN A 261 10.56 13.03 -0.17
C ASN A 261 11.10 11.70 0.40
N PHE A 262 12.39 11.65 0.72
CA PHE A 262 13.05 10.46 1.30
C PHE A 262 12.89 10.33 2.83
N GLY A 263 11.95 11.06 3.44
CA GLY A 263 11.67 10.93 4.87
C GLY A 263 10.98 9.61 5.21
N ALA A 264 11.26 9.09 6.41
CA ALA A 264 10.76 7.80 6.89
C ALA A 264 9.23 7.65 6.76
N LEU A 265 8.45 8.71 7.05
CA LEU A 265 6.99 8.67 6.92
C LEU A 265 6.54 8.50 5.47
N ALA A 266 7.12 9.26 4.54
CA ALA A 266 6.76 9.21 3.13
C ALA A 266 7.11 7.86 2.51
N LEU A 267 8.29 7.32 2.82
CA LEU A 267 8.74 6.01 2.33
C LEU A 267 7.88 4.88 2.87
N ARG A 268 7.64 4.83 4.20
CA ARG A 268 6.78 3.81 4.82
C ARG A 268 5.37 3.82 4.26
N ARG A 269 4.79 5.01 4.06
CA ARG A 269 3.47 5.16 3.43
C ARG A 269 3.45 4.59 2.02
N ARG A 270 4.43 4.90 1.17
CA ARG A 270 4.47 4.37 -0.21
C ARG A 270 4.64 2.84 -0.25
N ARG A 271 5.38 2.25 0.70
CA ARG A 271 5.45 0.78 0.85
C ARG A 271 4.12 0.20 1.29
N ALA A 272 3.46 0.80 2.28
CA ALA A 272 2.13 0.37 2.74
C ALA A 272 1.07 0.45 1.62
N ASP A 273 1.00 1.59 0.90
CA ASP A 273 0.08 1.81 -0.22
C ASP A 273 0.26 0.73 -1.30
N MET A 274 1.53 0.38 -1.60
CA MET A 274 1.84 -0.70 -2.54
C MET A 274 1.32 -2.06 -2.03
N LEU A 275 1.59 -2.40 -0.76
CA LEU A 275 1.21 -3.69 -0.18
C LEU A 275 -0.31 -3.84 -0.10
N GLN A 276 -1.01 -2.72 0.12
CA GLN A 276 -2.47 -2.64 0.01
C GLN A 276 -2.95 -2.97 -1.41
N GLY A 277 -2.19 -2.59 -2.43
CA GLY A 277 -2.48 -2.86 -3.84
C GLY A 277 -2.31 -4.33 -4.26
N LEU A 278 -1.79 -5.21 -3.39
CA LEU A 278 -1.75 -6.65 -3.68
C LEU A 278 -3.15 -7.25 -3.68
N ARG A 279 -3.55 -7.91 -4.76
CA ARG A 279 -4.82 -8.65 -4.80
C ARG A 279 -4.71 -9.85 -3.86
N ALA A 280 -5.59 -9.91 -2.85
CA ALA A 280 -5.71 -11.12 -2.03
C ALA A 280 -6.25 -12.26 -2.90
N LEU A 281 -5.64 -13.44 -2.78
CA LEU A 281 -6.07 -14.61 -3.55
C LEU A 281 -7.37 -15.17 -2.97
N GLU A 282 -8.33 -15.48 -3.84
CA GLU A 282 -9.56 -16.16 -3.44
C GLU A 282 -9.33 -17.67 -3.35
N ALA A 283 -10.17 -18.38 -2.59
CA ALA A 283 -10.00 -19.81 -2.34
C ALA A 283 -9.84 -20.67 -3.62
N GLY A 284 -10.50 -20.29 -4.72
CA GLY A 284 -10.36 -20.98 -6.01
C GLY A 284 -9.02 -20.71 -6.70
N ASP A 285 -8.51 -19.48 -6.60
CA ASP A 285 -7.26 -19.06 -7.23
C ASP A 285 -6.04 -19.63 -6.49
N ILE A 286 -6.10 -19.84 -5.18
CA ILE A 286 -4.93 -20.26 -4.37
C ILE A 286 -4.36 -21.61 -4.82
N ALA A 287 -5.21 -22.56 -5.22
CA ALA A 287 -4.78 -23.90 -5.64
C ALA A 287 -3.94 -23.88 -6.91
N THR A 288 -4.15 -22.88 -7.77
CA THR A 288 -3.44 -22.77 -9.05
C THR A 288 -2.42 -21.64 -9.06
N ALA A 289 -2.55 -20.66 -8.16
CA ALA A 289 -1.64 -19.53 -7.97
C ALA A 289 -0.48 -19.83 -7.01
N THR A 290 -0.51 -20.94 -6.27
CA THR A 290 0.51 -21.27 -5.26
C THR A 290 1.01 -22.70 -5.36
N VAL A 291 2.29 -22.90 -5.02
CA VAL A 291 2.94 -24.21 -4.90
C VAL A 291 3.66 -24.25 -3.56
N ARG A 292 3.58 -25.39 -2.87
CA ARG A 292 4.30 -25.64 -1.62
C ARG A 292 4.93 -27.04 -1.65
N ALA A 293 6.12 -27.17 -1.11
CA ALA A 293 6.82 -28.45 -1.04
C ALA A 293 7.69 -28.59 0.22
N GLN A 294 8.04 -29.82 0.57
CA GLN A 294 8.90 -30.19 1.70
C GLN A 294 10.05 -31.09 1.22
N TYR A 295 11.30 -30.80 1.59
CA TYR A 295 12.43 -31.63 1.15
C TYR A 295 12.46 -32.98 1.88
N ASP A 296 12.93 -34.01 1.20
CA ASP A 296 13.04 -35.36 1.77
C ASP A 296 13.99 -35.38 2.98
N GLY A 297 13.56 -36.06 4.05
CA GLY A 297 14.30 -36.13 5.31
C GLY A 297 13.99 -35.00 6.30
N TYR A 298 13.18 -34.00 5.94
CA TYR A 298 12.78 -32.92 6.87
C TYR A 298 12.11 -33.45 8.16
N ARG A 299 11.20 -34.44 8.03
CA ARG A 299 10.49 -35.06 9.16
C ARG A 299 11.40 -35.84 10.11
N ALA A 300 12.61 -36.18 9.69
CA ALA A 300 13.59 -36.86 10.55
C ALA A 300 14.42 -35.87 11.40
N ILE A 301 14.27 -34.55 11.18
CA ILE A 301 15.00 -33.53 11.94
C ILE A 301 14.48 -33.47 13.37
N ARG A 302 15.40 -33.38 14.33
CA ARG A 302 15.07 -33.29 15.75
C ARG A 302 14.12 -32.12 16.04
N GLY A 303 12.96 -32.44 16.64
CA GLY A 303 11.94 -31.47 17.04
C GLY A 303 10.86 -31.20 15.99
N VAL A 304 10.97 -31.76 14.77
CA VAL A 304 9.89 -31.76 13.77
C VAL A 304 8.88 -32.86 14.11
N VAL A 305 7.59 -32.60 13.94
CA VAL A 305 6.56 -33.64 14.19
C VAL A 305 6.53 -34.67 13.04
N PRO A 306 6.28 -35.97 13.31
CA PRO A 306 6.38 -37.03 12.30
C PRO A 306 5.51 -36.81 11.05
N ASP A 307 4.30 -36.28 11.22
CA ASP A 307 3.35 -36.00 10.13
C ASP A 307 3.34 -34.53 9.72
N SER A 308 4.47 -33.83 9.89
CA SER A 308 4.55 -32.40 9.60
C SER A 308 4.14 -32.09 8.16
N ALA A 309 3.17 -31.18 8.04
CA ALA A 309 2.73 -30.60 6.79
C ALA A 309 3.42 -29.25 6.51
N THR A 310 4.54 -28.94 7.16
CA THR A 310 5.21 -27.64 7.03
C THR A 310 6.04 -27.55 5.76
N GLU A 311 5.85 -26.48 4.98
CA GLU A 311 6.61 -26.27 3.75
C GLU A 311 8.03 -25.77 3.99
N THR A 312 8.98 -26.29 3.21
CA THR A 312 10.37 -25.83 3.15
C THR A 312 10.69 -25.13 1.83
N TYR A 313 9.75 -25.17 0.88
CA TYR A 313 9.75 -24.45 -0.40
C TYR A 313 8.35 -23.92 -0.71
N PHE A 314 8.27 -22.73 -1.31
CA PHE A 314 7.04 -22.24 -1.92
C PHE A 314 7.29 -21.37 -3.15
N LYS A 315 6.25 -21.26 -3.98
CA LYS A 315 6.14 -20.28 -5.05
C LYS A 315 4.72 -19.72 -5.10
N ILE A 316 4.59 -18.40 -5.15
CA ILE A 316 3.31 -17.69 -5.16
C ILE A 316 3.27 -16.75 -6.35
N GLY A 317 2.19 -16.81 -7.13
CA GLY A 317 1.81 -15.77 -8.07
C GLY A 317 1.11 -14.62 -7.37
N ALA A 318 1.49 -13.40 -7.71
CA ALA A 318 0.88 -12.18 -7.19
C ALA A 318 0.51 -11.22 -8.33
N THR A 319 -0.48 -10.37 -8.06
CA THR A 319 -0.86 -9.27 -8.96
C THR A 319 -1.09 -8.01 -8.16
N LEU A 320 -0.71 -6.87 -8.76
CA LEU A 320 -0.96 -5.54 -8.22
C LEU A 320 -2.10 -4.88 -8.99
N VAL A 321 -3.04 -4.27 -8.27
CA VAL A 321 -4.21 -3.60 -8.85
C VAL A 321 -3.94 -2.15 -9.28
N SER A 322 -2.76 -1.61 -8.96
CA SER A 322 -2.43 -0.22 -9.30
C SER A 322 -2.19 -0.05 -10.80
N ARG A 323 -2.51 1.14 -11.33
CA ARG A 323 -2.36 1.48 -12.75
C ARG A 323 -0.96 1.18 -13.29
N ARG A 324 0.09 1.48 -12.51
CA ARG A 324 1.48 1.27 -12.91
C ARG A 324 1.82 -0.20 -13.12
N TRP A 325 1.18 -1.12 -12.39
CA TRP A 325 1.55 -2.54 -12.36
C TRP A 325 0.49 -3.47 -12.93
N GLN A 326 -0.60 -2.92 -13.48
CA GLN A 326 -1.69 -3.70 -14.04
C GLN A 326 -1.19 -4.65 -15.14
N GLY A 327 -1.45 -5.94 -14.99
CA GLY A 327 -1.04 -6.97 -15.96
C GLY A 327 0.45 -7.36 -15.90
N VAL A 328 1.23 -6.79 -14.97
CA VAL A 328 2.58 -7.27 -14.67
C VAL A 328 2.48 -8.53 -13.81
N LYS A 329 3.16 -9.58 -14.26
CA LYS A 329 3.20 -10.87 -13.57
C LYS A 329 4.22 -10.82 -12.44
N ILE A 330 3.84 -11.21 -11.22
CA ILE A 330 4.76 -11.20 -10.08
C ILE A 330 4.87 -12.61 -9.52
N THR A 331 6.10 -13.10 -9.29
CA THR A 331 6.34 -14.32 -8.52
C THR A 331 7.16 -14.04 -7.27
N LEU A 332 6.76 -14.68 -6.17
CA LEU A 332 7.49 -14.72 -4.90
C LEU A 332 7.89 -16.18 -4.64
N GLU A 333 9.18 -16.45 -4.51
CA GLU A 333 9.71 -17.81 -4.44
C GLU A 333 10.79 -17.95 -3.37
N SER A 334 10.71 -19.00 -2.56
CA SER A 334 11.77 -19.33 -1.60
C SER A 334 11.85 -20.82 -1.32
N GLY A 335 13.05 -21.30 -0.98
CA GLY A 335 13.23 -22.67 -0.52
C GLY A 335 14.57 -22.93 0.19
N LYS A 336 14.58 -24.02 0.96
CA LYS A 336 15.77 -24.57 1.65
C LYS A 336 16.23 -25.86 1.00
N ARG A 337 17.50 -26.24 1.22
CA ARG A 337 18.15 -27.37 0.52
C ARG A 337 18.00 -27.26 -0.99
N MET A 338 18.26 -26.07 -1.52
CA MET A 338 18.23 -25.80 -2.96
C MET A 338 19.60 -26.12 -3.57
N HIS A 339 19.64 -26.51 -4.85
CA HIS A 339 20.89 -26.78 -5.58
C HIS A 339 21.87 -25.59 -5.53
N GLU A 340 21.35 -24.38 -5.74
CA GLU A 340 22.11 -23.12 -5.70
C GLU A 340 21.59 -22.16 -4.61
N GLN A 341 22.51 -21.34 -4.08
CA GLN A 341 22.14 -20.24 -3.18
C GLN A 341 21.92 -18.98 -4.02
N ARG A 342 20.74 -18.39 -3.91
CA ARG A 342 20.34 -17.27 -4.76
C ARG A 342 19.41 -16.32 -4.03
N LYS A 343 19.74 -15.04 -3.98
CA LYS A 343 18.86 -14.00 -3.43
C LYS A 343 18.82 -12.84 -4.40
N GLU A 344 17.72 -12.65 -5.09
CA GLU A 344 17.65 -11.67 -6.17
C GLU A 344 16.22 -11.23 -6.51
N ILE A 345 16.16 -10.13 -7.27
CA ILE A 345 14.97 -9.64 -7.95
C ILE A 345 15.28 -9.56 -9.44
N GLU A 346 14.56 -10.32 -10.25
CA GLU A 346 14.66 -10.30 -11.70
C GLU A 346 13.45 -9.57 -12.31
N ILE A 347 13.71 -8.54 -13.09
CA ILE A 347 12.71 -7.73 -13.79
C ILE A 347 12.86 -8.00 -15.28
N ILE A 348 11.82 -8.55 -15.89
CA ILE A 348 11.81 -8.92 -17.30
C ILE A 348 10.98 -7.90 -18.06
N PHE A 349 11.58 -7.29 -19.06
CA PHE A 349 10.96 -6.29 -19.90
C PHE A 349 10.20 -6.93 -21.07
N ARG A 350 9.13 -6.27 -21.50
CA ARG A 350 8.36 -6.63 -22.68
C ARG A 350 9.24 -6.56 -23.91
N HIS A 351 8.99 -7.48 -24.84
CA HIS A 351 9.61 -7.40 -26.16
C HIS A 351 9.02 -6.21 -26.95
N PRO A 352 9.84 -5.43 -27.67
CA PRO A 352 9.35 -4.35 -28.54
C PRO A 352 8.36 -4.82 -29.61
N SER A 353 7.39 -3.97 -29.93
CA SER A 353 6.47 -4.16 -31.05
C SER A 353 6.56 -2.97 -32.02
N PRO A 354 6.70 -3.20 -33.34
CA PRO A 354 6.76 -4.50 -34.01
C PRO A 354 8.04 -5.28 -33.70
N CYS A 355 7.95 -6.61 -33.69
CA CYS A 355 9.09 -7.50 -33.47
C CYS A 355 10.04 -7.49 -34.68
N LEU A 356 11.32 -7.28 -34.42
CA LEU A 356 12.40 -7.34 -35.42
C LEU A 356 13.42 -8.46 -35.12
N CYS A 357 13.03 -9.47 -34.35
CA CYS A 357 13.90 -10.64 -34.11
C CYS A 357 14.26 -11.33 -35.44
N PRO A 358 15.51 -11.81 -35.59
CA PRO A 358 15.94 -12.53 -36.77
C PRO A 358 15.07 -13.76 -37.06
N PRO A 359 14.83 -14.10 -38.34
CA PRO A 359 14.17 -15.35 -38.72
C PRO A 359 14.88 -16.56 -38.10
N GLY A 360 14.13 -17.45 -37.45
CA GLY A 360 14.66 -18.64 -36.78
C GLY A 360 15.05 -18.45 -35.30
N ALA A 361 14.82 -17.27 -34.71
CA ALA A 361 14.99 -17.09 -33.27
C ALA A 361 14.03 -18.00 -32.47
N VAL A 362 14.55 -18.67 -31.43
CA VAL A 362 13.75 -19.44 -30.46
C VAL A 362 13.07 -18.45 -29.51
N GLY A 363 11.99 -17.82 -29.99
CA GLY A 363 11.22 -16.83 -29.25
C GLY A 363 11.73 -15.39 -29.36
N HIS A 364 11.08 -14.49 -28.63
CA HIS A 364 11.40 -13.06 -28.62
C HIS A 364 12.54 -12.73 -27.67
N TYR A 365 13.47 -11.89 -28.12
CA TYR A 365 14.56 -11.36 -27.29
C TYR A 365 14.03 -10.32 -26.30
N ARG A 366 14.11 -10.63 -25.01
CA ARG A 366 13.66 -9.76 -23.93
C ARG A 366 14.87 -9.17 -23.22
N ASN A 367 14.75 -7.93 -22.74
CA ASN A 367 15.72 -7.38 -21.81
C ASN A 367 15.36 -7.86 -20.40
N ARG A 368 16.37 -8.01 -19.55
CA ARG A 368 16.19 -8.35 -18.14
C ARG A 368 17.13 -7.54 -17.27
N MET A 369 16.68 -7.21 -16.07
CA MET A 369 17.48 -6.59 -15.03
C MET A 369 17.47 -7.49 -13.80
N VAL A 370 18.65 -7.81 -13.29
CA VAL A 370 18.82 -8.65 -12.12
C VAL A 370 19.47 -7.83 -11.02
N ILE A 371 18.75 -7.64 -9.92
CA ILE A 371 19.26 -7.06 -8.68
C ILE A 371 19.61 -8.23 -7.76
N SER A 372 20.89 -8.57 -7.66
CA SER A 372 21.38 -9.71 -6.89
C SER A 372 21.95 -9.26 -5.54
N LEU A 373 21.54 -9.95 -4.48
CA LEU A 373 22.04 -9.79 -3.12
C LEU A 373 23.06 -10.88 -2.78
N GLU A 374 22.79 -12.11 -3.20
CA GLU A 374 23.67 -13.27 -3.05
C GLU A 374 23.57 -14.12 -4.32
N PRO A 375 24.68 -14.67 -4.84
CA PRO A 375 26.01 -14.77 -4.21
C PRO A 375 26.85 -13.49 -4.28
N GLU A 376 26.54 -12.55 -5.18
CA GLU A 376 27.25 -11.28 -5.33
C GLU A 376 26.29 -10.10 -5.32
N GLU A 377 26.66 -9.04 -4.60
CA GLU A 377 25.91 -7.79 -4.53
C GLU A 377 26.14 -6.97 -5.81
N ARG A 378 25.23 -7.10 -6.79
CA ARG A 378 25.33 -6.45 -8.11
C ARG A 378 23.97 -6.16 -8.74
N ILE A 379 23.94 -5.16 -9.62
CA ILE A 379 22.84 -4.93 -10.57
C ILE A 379 23.34 -5.23 -11.97
N VAL A 380 22.69 -6.16 -12.68
CA VAL A 380 23.06 -6.54 -14.05
C VAL A 380 21.90 -6.25 -14.98
N ILE A 381 22.17 -5.53 -16.08
CA ILE A 381 21.21 -5.31 -17.16
C ILE A 381 21.67 -6.14 -18.35
N HIS A 382 20.82 -7.07 -18.77
CA HIS A 382 21.04 -7.86 -19.98
C HIS A 382 20.27 -7.25 -21.15
N PHE A 383 20.98 -7.07 -22.25
CA PHE A 383 20.47 -6.48 -23.48
C PHE A 383 21.06 -7.19 -24.69
N TRP A 384 20.57 -6.85 -25.89
CA TRP A 384 20.98 -7.54 -27.12
C TRP A 384 21.76 -6.59 -28.01
N SER A 385 22.87 -7.07 -28.57
CA SER A 385 23.69 -6.34 -29.54
C SER A 385 23.94 -7.18 -30.79
N LYS A 386 24.36 -6.53 -31.88
CA LYS A 386 24.81 -7.26 -33.07
C LYS A 386 26.07 -8.07 -32.73
N LYS A 387 26.01 -9.38 -33.00
CA LYS A 387 27.13 -10.30 -32.88
C LYS A 387 28.23 -9.90 -33.86
N SER A 388 29.47 -9.88 -33.39
CA SER A 388 30.62 -9.64 -34.27
C SER A 388 30.68 -10.71 -35.38
N GLY A 389 30.91 -10.28 -36.62
CA GLY A 389 30.90 -11.16 -37.81
C GLY A 389 30.13 -10.56 -38.99
N PHE A 390 30.06 -11.32 -40.09
CA PHE A 390 29.43 -10.87 -41.35
C PHE A 390 27.90 -11.05 -41.36
N ALA A 391 27.37 -12.01 -40.60
CA ALA A 391 25.94 -12.26 -40.50
C ALA A 391 25.24 -11.26 -39.55
N TYR A 392 23.97 -10.91 -39.84
CA TYR A 392 23.12 -10.17 -38.92
C TYR A 392 22.51 -11.11 -37.88
N ALA A 393 23.28 -11.39 -36.83
CA ALA A 393 22.85 -12.15 -35.67
C ALA A 393 22.94 -11.28 -34.42
N LEU A 394 22.08 -11.53 -33.43
CA LEU A 394 22.12 -10.86 -32.14
C LEU A 394 22.77 -11.76 -31.08
N GLU A 395 23.43 -11.16 -30.10
CA GLU A 395 23.98 -11.82 -28.92
C GLU A 395 23.60 -11.04 -27.66
N GLU A 396 23.42 -11.74 -26.54
CA GLU A 396 23.17 -11.10 -25.24
C GLU A 396 24.48 -10.48 -24.71
N ARG A 397 24.39 -9.24 -24.25
CA ARG A 397 25.45 -8.49 -23.57
C ARG A 397 24.96 -8.02 -22.20
N MET A 398 25.90 -7.74 -21.31
CA MET A 398 25.62 -7.37 -19.91
C MET A 398 26.28 -6.04 -19.55
N LEU A 399 25.53 -5.15 -18.92
CA LEU A 399 26.07 -4.04 -18.12
C LEU A 399 25.98 -4.43 -16.65
N ALA A 400 27.11 -4.61 -15.99
CA ALA A 400 27.18 -5.03 -14.60
C ALA A 400 27.69 -3.89 -13.70
N PHE A 401 26.88 -3.52 -12.72
CA PHE A 401 27.23 -2.61 -11.63
C PHE A 401 27.47 -3.46 -10.38
N VAL A 402 28.74 -3.76 -10.10
CA VAL A 402 29.14 -4.53 -8.92
C VAL A 402 29.33 -3.55 -7.77
N LEU A 403 28.53 -3.70 -6.70
CA LEU A 403 28.58 -2.77 -5.56
C LEU A 403 29.83 -3.00 -4.70
N ARG A 404 30.30 -4.24 -4.59
CA ARG A 404 31.55 -4.59 -3.89
C ARG A 404 32.24 -5.78 -4.57
N GLN A 405 33.56 -5.68 -4.73
CA GLN A 405 34.41 -6.82 -5.10
C GLN A 405 35.08 -7.41 -3.84
N GLY A 406 34.85 -8.69 -3.55
CA GLY A 406 35.83 -9.53 -2.83
C GLY A 406 36.06 -9.36 -1.31
N LYS A 407 35.17 -8.76 -0.50
CA LYS A 407 35.30 -8.81 0.98
C LYS A 407 34.41 -9.91 1.59
N LYS A 408 35.01 -10.80 2.40
CA LYS A 408 34.28 -11.77 3.24
C LYS A 408 33.40 -11.01 4.24
N ARG A 409 32.08 -11.16 4.12
CA ARG A 409 31.10 -10.63 5.06
C ARG A 409 31.08 -11.45 6.34
N MET A 410 30.92 -10.83 7.50
CA MET A 410 30.24 -11.49 8.61
C MET A 410 28.75 -11.23 8.44
N GLN A 411 28.05 -12.23 7.90
CA GLN A 411 26.63 -12.15 7.56
C GLN A 411 25.83 -11.59 8.75
N TYR A 412 24.92 -10.64 8.47
CA TYR A 412 24.02 -9.96 9.39
C TYR A 412 24.65 -8.90 10.32
N VAL A 413 25.98 -8.88 10.53
CA VAL A 413 26.61 -7.91 11.46
C VAL A 413 26.50 -6.47 10.92
N GLU A 414 26.64 -6.30 9.61
CA GLU A 414 26.49 -4.99 8.96
C GLU A 414 25.04 -4.48 8.99
N GLU A 415 24.04 -5.36 8.82
CA GLU A 415 22.62 -5.01 8.89
C GLU A 415 22.24 -4.51 10.28
N TYR A 416 22.58 -5.26 11.33
CA TYR A 416 22.31 -4.83 12.71
C TYR A 416 23.10 -3.59 13.10
N LYS A 417 24.32 -3.40 12.55
CA LYS A 417 25.10 -2.17 12.71
C LYS A 417 24.30 -0.96 12.22
N LYS A 418 23.76 -1.03 11.00
CA LYS A 418 22.95 0.04 10.40
C LYS A 418 21.64 0.27 11.18
N LEU A 419 20.90 -0.79 11.51
CA LEU A 419 19.65 -0.69 12.26
C LEU A 419 19.83 -0.04 13.63
N LEU A 420 20.85 -0.44 14.38
CA LEU A 420 21.14 0.14 15.70
C LEU A 420 21.49 1.62 15.60
N LEU A 421 22.29 2.01 14.59
CA LEU A 421 22.62 3.41 14.34
C LEU A 421 21.36 4.23 14.01
N ASP A 422 20.50 3.71 13.13
CA ASP A 422 19.25 4.37 12.73
C ASP A 422 18.29 4.52 13.92
N CYS A 423 18.24 3.53 14.81
CA CYS A 423 17.53 3.62 16.09
C CYS A 423 18.09 4.72 17.01
N ILE A 424 19.40 4.98 17.01
CA ILE A 424 20.03 6.01 17.84
C ILE A 424 19.75 7.41 17.27
N ILE A 425 19.84 7.59 15.96
CA ILE A 425 19.60 8.90 15.33
C ILE A 425 18.09 9.21 15.15
N GLY A 426 17.23 8.20 15.23
CA GLY A 426 15.78 8.35 15.14
C GLY A 426 15.21 8.19 13.74
N ASP A 427 15.91 7.51 12.86
CA ASP A 427 15.46 7.28 11.49
C ASP A 427 14.65 5.98 11.40
N GLN A 428 13.35 6.09 11.10
CA GLN A 428 12.45 4.94 10.95
C GLN A 428 12.38 4.40 9.50
N THR A 429 13.21 4.89 8.58
CA THR A 429 13.11 4.57 7.13
C THR A 429 13.19 3.07 6.85
N LEU A 430 14.04 2.35 7.59
CA LEU A 430 14.31 0.91 7.43
C LEU A 430 13.44 0.02 8.32
N PHE A 431 12.44 0.59 8.99
CA PHE A 431 11.60 -0.12 9.95
C PHE A 431 10.19 -0.27 9.41
N VAL A 432 9.55 -1.39 9.77
CA VAL A 432 8.22 -1.74 9.28
C VAL A 432 7.16 -1.00 10.09
N SER A 433 6.22 -0.33 9.43
CA SER A 433 5.07 0.31 10.08
C SER A 433 3.92 -0.67 10.33
N THR A 434 3.00 -0.29 11.21
CA THR A 434 1.72 -0.99 11.44
C THR A 434 0.96 -1.30 10.15
N GLU A 435 0.80 -0.30 9.28
CA GLU A 435 0.05 -0.48 8.03
C GLU A 435 0.73 -1.47 7.10
N GLU A 436 2.07 -1.49 7.02
CA GLU A 436 2.79 -2.51 6.27
C GLU A 436 2.52 -3.92 6.83
N VAL A 437 2.63 -4.12 8.15
CA VAL A 437 2.37 -5.43 8.79
C VAL A 437 0.96 -5.94 8.49
N LYS A 438 -0.03 -5.06 8.62
CA LYS A 438 -1.44 -5.37 8.34
C LYS A 438 -1.66 -5.81 6.90
N GLN A 439 -1.09 -5.10 5.92
CA GLN A 439 -1.27 -5.47 4.51
C GLN A 439 -0.51 -6.74 4.13
N MET A 440 0.66 -6.99 4.73
CA MET A 440 1.40 -8.25 4.54
C MET A 440 0.56 -9.45 5.02
N TRP A 441 -0.04 -9.38 6.21
CA TRP A 441 -0.91 -10.45 6.69
C TRP A 441 -2.21 -10.61 5.90
N ARG A 442 -2.85 -9.52 5.46
CA ARG A 442 -4.03 -9.56 4.57
C ARG A 442 -3.77 -10.40 3.31
N PHE A 443 -2.56 -10.34 2.77
CA PHE A 443 -2.18 -11.11 1.59
C PHE A 443 -1.84 -12.58 1.90
N ILE A 444 -1.21 -12.83 3.05
CA ILE A 444 -0.64 -14.15 3.40
C ILE A 444 -1.66 -15.08 4.07
N ASP A 445 -2.54 -14.57 4.93
CA ASP A 445 -3.47 -15.38 5.72
C ASP A 445 -4.34 -16.32 4.87
N PRO A 446 -4.97 -15.86 3.76
CA PRO A 446 -5.77 -16.76 2.93
C PRO A 446 -4.97 -17.95 2.37
N ILE A 447 -3.69 -17.71 2.01
CA ILE A 447 -2.78 -18.74 1.49
C ILE A 447 -2.47 -19.75 2.58
N GLN A 448 -2.10 -19.25 3.77
CA GLN A 448 -1.78 -20.09 4.92
C GLN A 448 -2.98 -20.94 5.37
N ASP A 449 -4.17 -20.36 5.39
CA ASP A 449 -5.41 -21.06 5.71
C ASP A 449 -5.72 -22.17 4.70
N ALA A 450 -5.62 -21.88 3.40
CA ALA A 450 -5.84 -22.87 2.36
C ALA A 450 -4.80 -24.01 2.41
N TRP A 451 -3.55 -23.71 2.73
CA TRP A 451 -2.49 -24.69 2.91
C TRP A 451 -2.69 -25.55 4.16
N ARG A 452 -3.14 -24.96 5.27
CA ARG A 452 -3.50 -25.68 6.50
C ARG A 452 -4.70 -26.62 6.27
N ASP A 453 -5.67 -26.17 5.48
CA ASP A 453 -6.83 -26.97 5.06
C ASP A 453 -6.49 -28.01 3.96
N ASN A 454 -5.22 -28.13 3.58
CA ASN A 454 -4.72 -29.03 2.53
C ASN A 454 -5.43 -28.86 1.16
N ARG A 455 -5.88 -27.64 0.85
CA ARG A 455 -6.45 -27.29 -0.48
C ARG A 455 -5.36 -27.20 -1.55
N VAL A 456 -4.11 -27.03 -1.12
CA VAL A 456 -2.91 -27.10 -1.95
C VAL A 456 -2.06 -28.25 -1.42
N PRO A 457 -1.84 -29.32 -2.21
CA PRO A 457 -1.13 -30.49 -1.74
C PRO A 457 0.33 -30.13 -1.42
N LEU A 458 0.84 -30.70 -0.33
CA LEU A 458 2.27 -30.60 -0.01
C LEU A 458 3.04 -31.60 -0.86
N LEU A 459 3.86 -31.08 -1.77
CA LEU A 459 4.75 -31.88 -2.61
C LEU A 459 6.04 -32.25 -1.86
N SER A 460 6.73 -33.29 -2.31
CA SER A 460 8.09 -33.62 -1.85
C SER A 460 9.12 -33.23 -2.91
N TYR A 461 10.37 -33.01 -2.50
CA TYR A 461 11.48 -32.81 -3.43
C TYR A 461 12.81 -33.30 -2.87
N THR A 462 13.68 -33.75 -3.77
CA THR A 462 15.03 -34.21 -3.44
C THR A 462 15.89 -33.02 -3.00
N PRO A 463 16.51 -33.07 -1.80
CA PRO A 463 17.43 -32.03 -1.33
C PRO A 463 18.57 -31.76 -2.32
N ASP A 464 18.96 -30.50 -2.42
CA ASP A 464 20.10 -29.99 -3.20
C ASP A 464 19.98 -30.18 -4.72
N THR A 465 18.74 -30.34 -5.20
CA THR A 465 18.40 -30.42 -6.63
C THR A 465 17.49 -29.27 -7.05
N ASP A 466 17.25 -29.14 -8.36
CA ASP A 466 16.29 -28.19 -8.93
C ASP A 466 14.86 -28.77 -9.01
N GLU A 467 14.60 -29.94 -8.41
CA GLU A 467 13.30 -30.63 -8.50
C GLU A 467 12.14 -29.75 -8.01
N ALA A 468 12.31 -29.04 -6.89
CA ALA A 468 11.31 -28.10 -6.38
C ALA A 468 10.97 -26.99 -7.40
N ILE A 469 11.98 -26.50 -8.13
CA ILE A 469 11.81 -25.48 -9.17
C ILE A 469 11.08 -26.08 -10.36
N MET A 470 11.41 -27.31 -10.77
CA MET A 470 10.73 -28.00 -11.87
C MET A 470 9.25 -28.24 -11.57
N LEU A 471 8.95 -28.73 -10.36
CA LEU A 471 7.57 -28.91 -9.86
C LEU A 471 6.78 -27.59 -9.91
N ALA A 472 7.41 -26.48 -9.52
CA ALA A 472 6.76 -25.17 -9.54
C ALA A 472 6.69 -24.54 -10.95
N SER A 473 7.57 -24.94 -11.87
CA SER A 473 7.67 -24.38 -13.23
C SER A 473 6.50 -24.80 -14.11
N GLY A 474 6.02 -26.05 -13.98
CA GLY A 474 4.80 -26.53 -14.64
C GLY A 474 3.56 -25.74 -14.19
N SER A 475 3.53 -25.32 -12.93
CA SER A 475 2.44 -24.54 -12.35
C SER A 475 2.53 -23.05 -12.70
N THR A 476 3.71 -22.46 -12.95
CA THR A 476 3.81 -21.02 -13.28
C THR A 476 3.03 -20.56 -14.51
N ALA A 477 2.87 -21.43 -15.51
CA ALA A 477 2.01 -21.13 -16.66
C ALA A 477 0.54 -21.04 -16.24
N THR A 478 0.09 -21.96 -15.39
CA THR A 478 -1.25 -22.01 -14.78
C THR A 478 -1.50 -20.85 -13.81
N ILE A 479 -0.52 -20.56 -12.94
CA ILE A 479 -0.50 -19.41 -12.03
C ILE A 479 -0.89 -18.15 -12.79
N PHE A 480 -0.28 -17.89 -13.95
CA PHE A 480 -0.59 -16.68 -14.71
C PHE A 480 -1.71 -16.82 -15.74
N SER A 481 -2.02 -18.02 -16.24
CA SER A 481 -3.14 -18.19 -17.18
C SER A 481 -4.50 -18.07 -16.50
N GLU A 482 -4.60 -18.42 -15.21
CA GLU A 482 -5.84 -18.34 -14.42
C GLU A 482 -5.93 -17.06 -13.58
N MET A 483 -4.80 -16.51 -13.11
CA MET A 483 -4.78 -15.18 -12.47
C MET A 483 -4.91 -14.02 -13.46
N THR A 484 -4.63 -14.26 -14.74
CA THR A 484 -5.20 -13.41 -15.79
C THR A 484 -6.66 -13.79 -15.82
N PRO A 485 -7.60 -12.95 -15.33
CA PRO A 485 -9.01 -13.29 -15.46
C PRO A 485 -9.23 -13.67 -16.93
N PRO A 486 -9.98 -14.75 -17.22
CA PRO A 486 -10.35 -15.02 -18.59
C PRO A 486 -10.81 -13.70 -19.16
N LYS A 487 -10.29 -13.34 -20.33
CA LYS A 487 -10.70 -12.16 -21.08
C LYS A 487 -12.18 -12.40 -21.41
N LYS A 488 -13.08 -12.27 -20.44
CA LYS A 488 -14.45 -11.82 -20.69
C LYS A 488 -14.20 -10.58 -21.50
N GLU A 489 -14.68 -10.56 -22.74
CA GLU A 489 -14.77 -9.33 -23.49
C GLU A 489 -15.62 -8.40 -22.64
N ARG A 490 -14.93 -7.62 -21.80
CA ARG A 490 -15.52 -6.69 -20.86
C ARG A 490 -15.96 -5.53 -21.72
N GLU A 491 -17.25 -5.50 -22.03
CA GLU A 491 -17.81 -4.47 -22.88
C GLU A 491 -18.94 -3.72 -22.19
N VAL A 492 -19.07 -2.45 -22.56
CA VAL A 492 -20.08 -1.56 -22.01
C VAL A 492 -20.48 -0.54 -23.07
N GLY A 493 -21.79 -0.39 -23.23
CA GLY A 493 -22.37 0.75 -23.92
C GLY A 493 -22.36 1.95 -22.99
N PHE A 494 -21.92 3.11 -23.47
CA PHE A 494 -21.86 4.32 -22.66
C PHE A 494 -22.60 5.47 -23.36
N VAL A 495 -23.63 6.02 -22.72
CA VAL A 495 -24.44 7.10 -23.27
C VAL A 495 -24.26 8.37 -22.43
N GLY A 496 -23.84 9.46 -23.06
CA GLY A 496 -23.58 10.74 -22.41
C GLY A 496 -22.10 10.96 -22.14
N LEU A 497 -21.46 11.77 -22.98
CA LEU A 497 -20.02 12.04 -23.06
C LEU A 497 -19.69 13.48 -22.64
N GLY A 498 -20.50 14.01 -21.71
CA GLY A 498 -20.23 15.28 -21.04
C GLY A 498 -18.96 15.22 -20.17
N LYS A 499 -18.79 16.21 -19.27
CA LYS A 499 -17.58 16.35 -18.43
C LYS A 499 -17.25 15.10 -17.60
N MET A 500 -18.27 14.44 -17.04
CA MET A 500 -18.11 13.20 -16.29
C MET A 500 -17.93 12.01 -17.23
N GLY A 501 -18.87 11.84 -18.17
CA GLY A 501 -18.93 10.66 -19.03
C GLY A 501 -17.67 10.42 -19.85
N LYS A 502 -17.09 11.45 -20.47
CA LYS A 502 -15.86 11.29 -21.25
C LYS A 502 -14.70 10.77 -20.40
N ASN A 503 -14.59 11.22 -19.14
CA ASN A 503 -13.52 10.83 -18.25
C ASN A 503 -13.71 9.38 -17.75
N MET A 504 -14.96 8.98 -17.53
CA MET A 504 -15.32 7.60 -17.18
C MET A 504 -15.08 6.64 -18.35
N VAL A 505 -15.39 7.03 -19.60
CA VAL A 505 -15.08 6.25 -20.79
C VAL A 505 -13.57 6.05 -20.94
N VAL A 506 -12.78 7.12 -20.87
CA VAL A 506 -11.31 7.02 -20.93
C VAL A 506 -10.78 6.10 -19.84
N ARG A 507 -11.33 6.19 -18.64
CA ARG A 507 -10.96 5.30 -17.54
C ARG A 507 -11.28 3.85 -17.85
N LEU A 508 -12.48 3.54 -18.35
CA LEU A 508 -12.87 2.16 -18.70
C LEU A 508 -11.95 1.58 -19.78
N LEU A 509 -11.61 2.36 -20.80
CA LEU A 509 -10.66 1.96 -21.85
C LEU A 509 -9.28 1.60 -21.26
N GLU A 510 -8.76 2.42 -20.34
CA GLU A 510 -7.48 2.13 -19.66
C GLU A 510 -7.55 0.87 -18.78
N TYR A 511 -8.73 0.53 -18.25
CA TYR A 511 -8.97 -0.71 -17.52
C TYR A 511 -9.25 -1.91 -18.45
N GLY A 512 -9.05 -1.76 -19.76
CA GLY A 512 -9.15 -2.83 -20.75
C GLY A 512 -10.58 -3.17 -21.15
N TRP A 513 -11.55 -2.28 -20.91
CA TRP A 513 -12.91 -2.46 -21.39
C TRP A 513 -13.04 -2.04 -22.86
N ARG A 514 -13.78 -2.81 -23.65
CA ARG A 514 -14.32 -2.39 -24.94
C ARG A 514 -15.49 -1.44 -24.66
N VAL A 515 -15.38 -0.18 -25.09
CA VAL A 515 -16.43 0.82 -24.83
C VAL A 515 -17.06 1.26 -26.13
N VAL A 516 -18.39 1.08 -26.25
CA VAL A 516 -19.20 1.60 -27.36
C VAL A 516 -19.90 2.87 -26.86
N ALA A 517 -19.45 4.04 -27.30
CA ALA A 517 -19.78 5.33 -26.69
C ALA A 517 -20.63 6.22 -27.62
N TYR A 518 -21.77 6.70 -27.13
CA TYR A 518 -22.69 7.56 -27.88
C TYR A 518 -23.02 8.87 -27.14
N ASP A 519 -23.10 9.98 -27.88
CA ASP A 519 -23.64 11.27 -27.43
C ASP A 519 -24.39 11.97 -28.56
N ARG A 520 -25.29 12.90 -28.24
CA ARG A 520 -25.91 13.77 -29.25
C ARG A 520 -24.88 14.73 -29.88
N ASN A 521 -23.82 15.06 -29.13
CA ASN A 521 -22.71 15.90 -29.56
C ASN A 521 -21.65 15.07 -30.33
N HIS A 522 -21.62 15.27 -31.64
CA HIS A 522 -20.71 14.57 -32.56
C HIS A 522 -19.23 14.89 -32.31
N GLU A 523 -18.90 16.10 -31.84
CA GLU A 523 -17.52 16.48 -31.53
C GLU A 523 -16.98 15.71 -30.31
N ALA A 524 -17.83 15.48 -29.29
CA ALA A 524 -17.48 14.69 -28.12
C ALA A 524 -17.20 13.23 -28.49
N MET A 525 -18.00 12.67 -29.41
CA MET A 525 -17.81 11.32 -29.93
C MET A 525 -16.49 11.18 -30.71
N LYS A 526 -16.19 12.11 -31.63
CA LYS A 526 -14.94 12.09 -32.42
C LYS A 526 -13.69 12.04 -31.54
N LYS A 527 -13.62 12.89 -30.51
CA LYS A 527 -12.48 12.95 -29.56
C LYS A 527 -12.28 11.67 -28.77
N LEU A 528 -13.33 10.90 -28.52
CA LEU A 528 -13.25 9.62 -27.82
C LEU A 528 -12.94 8.46 -28.77
N GLY A 529 -13.38 8.55 -30.03
CA GLY A 529 -12.97 7.63 -31.09
C GLY A 529 -11.44 7.59 -31.26
N GLU A 530 -10.80 8.76 -31.25
CA GLU A 530 -9.33 8.90 -31.27
C GLU A 530 -8.63 8.24 -30.06
N LYS A 531 -9.36 7.97 -28.97
CA LYS A 531 -8.85 7.33 -27.76
C LYS A 531 -9.18 5.84 -27.68
N GLY A 532 -9.81 5.27 -28.71
CA GLY A 532 -10.12 3.83 -28.79
C GLY A 532 -11.54 3.44 -28.39
N ALA A 533 -12.45 4.40 -28.16
CA ALA A 533 -13.87 4.08 -28.04
C ALA A 533 -14.50 3.80 -29.41
N GLU A 534 -15.41 2.84 -29.49
CA GLU A 534 -16.21 2.60 -30.69
C GLU A 534 -17.38 3.59 -30.73
N ILE A 535 -17.61 4.22 -31.88
CA ILE A 535 -18.57 5.30 -32.02
C ILE A 535 -19.72 4.86 -32.96
N PRO A 536 -20.89 4.48 -32.43
CA PRO A 536 -22.05 4.10 -33.23
C PRO A 536 -22.80 5.33 -33.76
N SER A 537 -23.60 5.15 -34.81
CA SER A 537 -24.41 6.21 -35.41
C SER A 537 -25.61 6.65 -34.55
N ASP A 538 -26.18 5.71 -33.79
CA ASP A 538 -27.36 5.91 -32.94
C ASP A 538 -27.43 4.88 -31.79
N LEU A 539 -28.48 4.98 -30.95
CA LEU A 539 -28.70 4.05 -29.83
C LEU A 539 -28.96 2.59 -30.29
N PRO A 540 -29.78 2.32 -31.34
CA PRO A 540 -29.88 0.98 -31.91
C PRO A 540 -28.53 0.39 -32.34
N ALA A 541 -27.70 1.16 -33.04
CA ALA A 541 -26.36 0.73 -33.45
C ALA A 541 -25.44 0.49 -32.25
N LEU A 542 -25.53 1.31 -31.18
CA LEU A 542 -24.82 1.07 -29.93
C LEU A 542 -25.17 -0.29 -29.34
N VAL A 543 -26.45 -0.61 -29.25
CA VAL A 543 -26.95 -1.87 -28.69
C VAL A 543 -26.61 -3.06 -29.59
N GLY A 544 -26.69 -2.89 -30.91
CA GLY A 544 -26.33 -3.91 -31.90
C GLY A 544 -24.84 -4.28 -31.89
N SER A 545 -23.97 -3.36 -31.45
CA SER A 545 -22.53 -3.62 -31.32
C SER A 545 -22.14 -4.38 -30.05
N LEU A 546 -23.07 -4.61 -29.10
CA LEU A 546 -22.84 -5.30 -27.83
C LEU A 546 -23.44 -6.71 -27.84
N LYS A 547 -22.78 -7.64 -27.16
CA LYS A 547 -23.20 -9.03 -26.95
C LYS A 547 -24.20 -9.13 -25.80
N HIS A 548 -25.19 -9.99 -25.97
CA HIS A 548 -26.17 -10.29 -24.93
C HIS A 548 -25.56 -11.15 -23.80
N PRO A 549 -25.82 -10.88 -22.51
CA PRO A 549 -26.63 -9.78 -21.97
C PRO A 549 -25.86 -8.46 -21.94
N ARG A 550 -26.47 -7.42 -22.54
CA ARG A 550 -25.85 -6.13 -22.79
C ARG A 550 -25.88 -5.25 -21.55
N LEU A 551 -24.81 -4.48 -21.36
CA LEU A 551 -24.70 -3.47 -20.31
C LEU A 551 -24.62 -2.07 -20.93
N VAL A 552 -25.53 -1.18 -20.53
CA VAL A 552 -25.49 0.22 -20.96
C VAL A 552 -25.49 1.16 -19.75
N LEU A 553 -24.48 2.03 -19.65
CA LEU A 553 -24.36 3.06 -18.61
C LEU A 553 -24.72 4.43 -19.17
N LEU A 554 -25.54 5.16 -18.42
CA LEU A 554 -26.00 6.51 -18.74
C LEU A 554 -25.32 7.54 -17.85
N MET A 555 -24.84 8.61 -18.47
CA MET A 555 -24.27 9.79 -17.81
C MET A 555 -24.84 11.05 -18.47
N VAL A 556 -26.16 11.20 -18.37
CA VAL A 556 -26.93 12.27 -19.02
C VAL A 556 -27.60 13.17 -17.97
N PRO A 557 -28.03 14.39 -18.34
CA PRO A 557 -28.70 15.31 -17.42
C PRO A 557 -29.98 14.71 -16.81
N ALA A 558 -30.29 15.13 -15.58
CA ALA A 558 -31.48 14.69 -14.84
C ALA A 558 -32.79 14.90 -15.61
N GLY A 559 -33.82 14.11 -15.26
CA GLY A 559 -35.20 14.33 -15.71
C GLY A 559 -35.47 13.79 -17.11
N SER A 560 -36.06 14.62 -17.98
CA SER A 560 -36.55 14.19 -19.30
C SER A 560 -35.46 13.65 -20.22
N ALA A 561 -34.22 14.12 -20.10
CA ALA A 561 -33.13 13.61 -20.93
C ALA A 561 -32.83 12.12 -20.70
N VAL A 562 -32.90 11.64 -19.45
CA VAL A 562 -32.80 10.19 -19.14
C VAL A 562 -34.02 9.45 -19.70
N ASP A 563 -35.22 10.03 -19.53
CA ASP A 563 -36.47 9.40 -20.00
C ASP A 563 -36.51 9.31 -21.55
N ASP A 564 -35.96 10.28 -22.27
CA ASP A 564 -35.82 10.26 -23.73
C ASP A 564 -34.87 9.15 -24.18
N VAL A 565 -33.71 9.02 -23.51
CA VAL A 565 -32.72 7.97 -23.81
C VAL A 565 -33.28 6.59 -23.51
N LEU A 566 -34.04 6.43 -22.42
CA LEU A 566 -34.63 5.15 -22.04
C LEU A 566 -35.87 4.79 -22.87
N PHE A 567 -36.81 5.72 -23.04
CA PHE A 567 -38.17 5.43 -23.50
C PHE A 567 -38.60 6.21 -24.73
N GLY A 568 -37.74 7.02 -25.34
CA GLY A 568 -38.01 7.69 -26.61
C GLY A 568 -38.29 6.71 -27.76
N LYS A 569 -38.64 7.25 -28.94
CA LYS A 569 -38.96 6.44 -30.13
C LYS A 569 -37.84 5.47 -30.51
N THR A 570 -36.59 5.89 -30.37
CA THR A 570 -35.37 5.09 -30.57
C THR A 570 -34.63 4.83 -29.25
N GLY A 571 -35.33 4.94 -28.12
CA GLY A 571 -34.75 4.78 -26.79
C GLY A 571 -34.36 3.34 -26.49
N LEU A 572 -33.46 3.16 -25.51
CA LEU A 572 -32.87 1.87 -25.14
C LEU A 572 -33.93 0.80 -24.83
N ALA A 573 -35.05 1.14 -24.21
CA ALA A 573 -36.10 0.18 -23.88
C ALA A 573 -36.79 -0.42 -25.11
N GLN A 574 -36.61 0.14 -26.31
CA GLN A 574 -37.16 -0.40 -27.57
C GLN A 574 -36.23 -1.42 -28.24
N VAL A 575 -34.94 -1.41 -27.88
CA VAL A 575 -33.88 -2.19 -28.55
C VAL A 575 -33.16 -3.16 -27.61
N LEU A 576 -33.24 -2.95 -26.30
CA LEU A 576 -32.72 -3.88 -25.30
C LEU A 576 -33.67 -5.07 -25.11
N GLU A 577 -33.08 -6.23 -24.84
CA GLU A 577 -33.77 -7.51 -24.69
C GLU A 577 -33.87 -7.91 -23.21
N LYS A 578 -34.66 -8.95 -22.92
CA LYS A 578 -34.79 -9.50 -21.57
C LYS A 578 -33.41 -9.97 -21.07
N GLY A 579 -33.05 -9.57 -19.86
CA GLY A 579 -31.76 -9.87 -19.23
C GLY A 579 -30.68 -8.81 -19.42
N ASP A 580 -30.89 -7.84 -20.32
CA ASP A 580 -30.01 -6.68 -20.47
C ASP A 580 -30.12 -5.75 -19.24
N THR A 581 -29.09 -4.93 -19.02
CA THR A 581 -28.99 -4.04 -17.85
C THR A 581 -28.70 -2.61 -18.25
N VAL A 582 -29.44 -1.67 -17.64
CA VAL A 582 -29.17 -0.24 -17.74
C VAL A 582 -28.74 0.31 -16.38
N ILE A 583 -27.67 1.09 -16.39
CA ILE A 583 -27.16 1.82 -15.22
C ILE A 583 -27.39 3.31 -15.45
N ASP A 584 -28.17 3.98 -14.60
CA ASP A 584 -28.23 5.45 -14.57
C ASP A 584 -27.21 5.98 -13.58
N GLY A 585 -26.12 6.59 -14.06
CA GLY A 585 -25.07 7.19 -13.23
C GLY A 585 -25.10 8.72 -13.23
N GLY A 586 -26.09 9.34 -13.88
CA GLY A 586 -26.27 10.78 -13.85
C GLY A 586 -26.83 11.26 -12.51
N ASN A 587 -26.86 12.58 -12.30
CA ASN A 587 -27.67 13.10 -11.19
C ASN A 587 -29.14 12.90 -11.55
N SER A 588 -29.87 12.15 -10.73
CA SER A 588 -31.29 11.86 -10.93
C SER A 588 -32.02 11.91 -9.60
N PHE A 589 -33.29 12.33 -9.62
CA PHE A 589 -34.12 12.29 -8.43
C PHE A 589 -34.53 10.84 -8.14
N TYR A 590 -34.38 10.38 -6.91
CA TYR A 590 -34.50 8.96 -6.58
C TYR A 590 -35.88 8.35 -6.90
N GLU A 591 -36.97 9.11 -6.78
CA GLU A 591 -38.32 8.63 -7.13
C GLU A 591 -38.45 8.36 -8.65
N ASP A 592 -37.71 9.11 -9.49
CA ASP A 592 -37.64 8.82 -10.93
C ASP A 592 -36.89 7.53 -11.19
N SER A 593 -35.80 7.25 -10.46
CA SER A 593 -35.10 5.97 -10.55
C SER A 593 -35.98 4.80 -10.14
N VAL A 594 -36.78 4.94 -9.08
CA VAL A 594 -37.78 3.94 -8.68
C VAL A 594 -38.82 3.72 -9.78
N ARG A 595 -39.32 4.79 -10.40
CA ARG A 595 -40.28 4.72 -11.51
C ARG A 595 -39.68 4.05 -12.74
N ARG A 596 -38.46 4.42 -13.14
CA ARG A 596 -37.72 3.86 -14.29
C ARG A 596 -37.45 2.38 -14.09
N ALA A 597 -36.96 1.99 -12.91
CA ALA A 597 -36.74 0.60 -12.55
C ALA A 597 -38.01 -0.24 -12.76
N LYS A 598 -39.15 0.19 -12.18
CA LYS A 598 -40.43 -0.51 -12.36
C LYS A 598 -40.83 -0.67 -13.84
N LYS A 599 -40.62 0.36 -14.66
CA LYS A 599 -40.98 0.32 -16.08
C LYS A 599 -40.06 -0.60 -16.90
N LEU A 600 -38.76 -0.62 -16.61
CA LEU A 600 -37.78 -1.49 -17.27
C LEU A 600 -37.92 -2.96 -16.83
N THR A 601 -38.14 -3.21 -15.54
CA THR A 601 -38.35 -4.58 -15.01
C THR A 601 -39.56 -5.25 -15.64
N ARG A 602 -40.65 -4.52 -15.95
CA ARG A 602 -41.81 -5.06 -16.70
C ARG A 602 -41.45 -5.57 -18.10
N ARG A 603 -40.36 -5.08 -18.68
CA ARG A 603 -39.80 -5.54 -19.97
C ARG A 603 -38.69 -6.58 -19.80
N GLY A 604 -38.40 -6.98 -18.56
CA GLY A 604 -37.31 -7.90 -18.25
C GLY A 604 -35.91 -7.29 -18.34
N ILE A 605 -35.80 -5.94 -18.35
CA ILE A 605 -34.53 -5.21 -18.36
C ILE A 605 -34.19 -4.84 -16.91
N HIS A 606 -32.98 -5.16 -16.46
CA HIS A 606 -32.51 -4.79 -15.13
C HIS A 606 -32.10 -3.32 -15.08
N PHE A 607 -32.25 -2.69 -13.92
CA PHE A 607 -31.93 -1.28 -13.73
C PHE A 607 -31.17 -1.07 -12.43
N LEU A 608 -30.05 -0.36 -12.52
CA LEU A 608 -29.28 0.13 -11.37
C LEU A 608 -29.21 1.66 -11.42
N ASP A 609 -29.32 2.31 -10.27
CA ASP A 609 -29.07 3.74 -10.10
C ASP A 609 -27.78 3.96 -9.33
N VAL A 610 -26.95 4.92 -9.76
CA VAL A 610 -25.59 5.09 -9.23
C VAL A 610 -25.34 6.53 -8.88
N GLY A 611 -25.18 6.78 -7.59
CA GLY A 611 -24.66 8.02 -7.08
C GLY A 611 -23.15 8.15 -7.34
N VAL A 612 -22.75 9.07 -8.23
CA VAL A 612 -21.34 9.32 -8.58
C VAL A 612 -20.82 10.59 -7.91
N SER A 613 -19.73 10.49 -7.13
CA SER A 613 -19.09 11.63 -6.46
C SER A 613 -17.58 11.71 -6.75
N GLY A 614 -16.99 12.90 -6.58
CA GLY A 614 -15.56 13.16 -6.83
C GLY A 614 -15.25 14.10 -8.01
N GLY A 615 -16.27 14.59 -8.72
CA GLY A 615 -16.10 15.55 -9.82
C GLY A 615 -15.42 14.95 -11.07
N PRO A 616 -15.04 15.77 -12.07
CA PRO A 616 -14.39 15.30 -13.29
C PRO A 616 -13.06 14.59 -13.03
N GLU A 617 -12.32 15.00 -12.01
CA GLU A 617 -11.11 14.33 -11.56
C GLU A 617 -11.42 12.94 -11.00
N GLY A 618 -12.43 12.81 -10.13
CA GLY A 618 -12.89 11.51 -9.65
C GLY A 618 -13.38 10.60 -10.78
N ALA A 619 -14.16 11.13 -11.72
CA ALA A 619 -14.56 10.38 -12.93
C ALA A 619 -13.36 9.82 -13.72
N ARG A 620 -12.21 10.50 -13.67
CA ARG A 620 -10.99 10.14 -14.38
C ARG A 620 -10.11 9.18 -13.58
N LEU A 621 -9.93 9.44 -12.29
CA LEU A 621 -8.92 8.80 -11.42
C LEU A 621 -9.51 7.79 -10.44
N GLY A 622 -10.81 7.86 -10.17
CA GLY A 622 -11.54 6.98 -9.25
C GLY A 622 -12.71 7.71 -8.62
N ALA A 623 -13.95 7.30 -8.95
CA ALA A 623 -15.16 7.94 -8.47
C ALA A 623 -15.69 7.26 -7.19
N CYS A 624 -16.21 8.04 -6.25
CA CYS A 624 -16.95 7.47 -5.12
C CYS A 624 -18.35 7.09 -5.60
N LEU A 625 -18.70 5.81 -5.52
CA LEU A 625 -19.90 5.22 -6.10
C LEU A 625 -20.82 4.64 -5.03
N THR A 626 -22.12 4.93 -5.16
CA THR A 626 -23.19 4.34 -4.33
C THR A 626 -24.24 3.75 -5.25
N VAL A 627 -24.43 2.43 -5.22
CA VAL A 627 -25.25 1.71 -6.20
C VAL A 627 -26.56 1.22 -5.57
N GLY A 628 -27.69 1.63 -6.13
CA GLY A 628 -29.03 1.12 -5.84
C GLY A 628 -29.52 0.17 -6.92
N GLY A 629 -30.34 -0.81 -6.54
CA GLY A 629 -30.97 -1.76 -7.45
C GLY A 629 -30.99 -3.19 -6.88
N GLU A 630 -31.13 -4.17 -7.78
CA GLU A 630 -31.10 -5.58 -7.41
C GLU A 630 -29.66 -6.03 -7.07
N GLU A 631 -29.42 -6.61 -5.89
CA GLU A 631 -28.07 -7.00 -5.46
C GLU A 631 -27.41 -7.98 -6.43
N LYS A 632 -28.16 -8.97 -6.93
CA LYS A 632 -27.65 -9.94 -7.91
C LYS A 632 -27.14 -9.25 -9.18
N THR A 633 -27.82 -8.21 -9.64
CA THR A 633 -27.40 -7.42 -10.81
C THR A 633 -26.18 -6.56 -10.47
N PHE A 634 -26.10 -5.98 -9.28
CA PHE A 634 -24.89 -5.29 -8.80
C PHE A 634 -23.68 -6.22 -8.79
N ARG A 635 -23.79 -7.40 -8.17
CA ARG A 635 -22.71 -8.41 -8.11
C ARG A 635 -22.25 -8.85 -9.51
N ARG A 636 -23.20 -9.01 -10.44
CA ARG A 636 -22.90 -9.38 -11.84
C ARG A 636 -21.99 -8.38 -12.54
N TYR A 637 -22.14 -7.09 -12.25
CA TYR A 637 -21.41 -6.01 -12.89
C TYR A 637 -20.45 -5.30 -11.93
N GLU A 638 -20.06 -5.93 -10.82
CA GLU A 638 -19.19 -5.32 -9.81
C GLU A 638 -17.86 -4.83 -10.40
N ASP A 639 -17.33 -5.56 -11.39
CA ASP A 639 -16.12 -5.22 -12.13
C ASP A 639 -16.19 -3.83 -12.80
N VAL A 640 -17.33 -3.40 -13.35
CA VAL A 640 -17.45 -2.08 -13.99
C VAL A 640 -17.40 -0.98 -12.94
N PHE A 641 -18.03 -1.21 -11.78
CA PHE A 641 -18.02 -0.28 -10.67
C PHE A 641 -16.63 -0.18 -10.06
N ARG A 642 -15.91 -1.30 -9.90
CA ARG A 642 -14.52 -1.30 -9.43
C ARG A 642 -13.58 -0.61 -10.40
N ALA A 643 -13.75 -0.82 -11.71
CA ALA A 643 -12.99 -0.10 -12.73
C ALA A 643 -13.23 1.42 -12.61
N LEU A 644 -14.48 1.85 -12.45
CA LEU A 644 -14.83 3.26 -12.30
C LEU A 644 -14.41 3.87 -10.95
N ALA A 645 -14.44 3.09 -9.87
CA ALA A 645 -14.11 3.56 -8.52
C ALA A 645 -12.59 3.60 -8.26
N GLY A 646 -11.83 2.63 -8.75
CA GLY A 646 -10.43 2.45 -8.35
C GLY A 646 -10.33 2.23 -6.83
N ASP A 647 -9.50 3.03 -6.16
CA ASP A 647 -9.33 3.00 -4.71
C ASP A 647 -10.37 3.88 -3.96
N ALA A 648 -11.27 4.55 -4.69
CA ALA A 648 -12.34 5.33 -4.09
C ALA A 648 -13.44 4.43 -3.50
N GLY A 649 -14.31 5.02 -2.66
CA GLY A 649 -15.40 4.28 -2.02
C GLY A 649 -16.39 3.69 -3.03
N LEU A 650 -16.72 2.41 -2.87
CA LEU A 650 -17.78 1.71 -3.60
C LEU A 650 -18.73 1.04 -2.59
N LEU A 651 -20.01 1.40 -2.64
CA LEU A 651 -21.04 0.88 -1.75
C LEU A 651 -22.26 0.37 -2.53
N TYR A 652 -22.73 -0.82 -2.20
CA TYR A 652 -24.10 -1.25 -2.54
C TYR A 652 -25.06 -0.69 -1.48
N ALA A 653 -25.97 0.18 -1.91
CA ALA A 653 -26.84 0.99 -1.04
C ALA A 653 -28.24 0.38 -0.84
N GLY A 654 -28.56 -0.73 -1.51
CA GLY A 654 -29.85 -1.42 -1.40
C GLY A 654 -30.70 -1.30 -2.67
N LYS A 655 -32.02 -1.27 -2.52
CA LYS A 655 -32.99 -1.33 -3.63
C LYS A 655 -32.93 -0.14 -4.60
N SER A 656 -33.59 -0.26 -5.75
CA SER A 656 -33.65 0.82 -6.75
C SER A 656 -34.10 2.15 -6.13
N GLY A 657 -33.39 3.22 -6.48
CA GLY A 657 -33.49 4.56 -5.93
C GLY A 657 -32.49 4.84 -4.80
N ALA A 658 -31.92 3.82 -4.14
CA ALA A 658 -31.07 4.02 -2.98
C ALA A 658 -29.74 4.71 -3.32
N GLY A 659 -29.10 4.38 -4.44
CA GLY A 659 -27.84 5.00 -4.86
C GLY A 659 -28.00 6.49 -5.12
N HIS A 660 -29.01 6.87 -5.90
CA HIS A 660 -29.33 8.28 -6.11
C HIS A 660 -29.85 8.99 -4.85
N PHE A 661 -30.57 8.30 -3.96
CA PHE A 661 -30.99 8.88 -2.69
C PHE A 661 -29.79 9.26 -1.82
N VAL A 662 -28.82 8.34 -1.67
CA VAL A 662 -27.59 8.59 -0.91
C VAL A 662 -26.82 9.77 -1.53
N LYS A 663 -26.68 9.80 -2.86
CA LYS A 663 -26.02 10.92 -3.56
C LYS A 663 -26.75 12.25 -3.43
N MET A 664 -28.08 12.25 -3.48
CA MET A 664 -28.90 13.44 -3.25
C MET A 664 -28.61 14.02 -1.86
N VAL A 665 -28.67 13.19 -0.82
CA VAL A 665 -28.38 13.62 0.56
C VAL A 665 -26.92 14.08 0.71
N HIS A 666 -25.96 13.36 0.12
CA HIS A 666 -24.55 13.77 0.05
C HIS A 666 -24.40 15.19 -0.50
N ASN A 667 -25.05 15.52 -1.63
CA ASN A 667 -24.98 16.87 -2.21
C ASN A 667 -25.66 17.91 -1.30
N GLY A 668 -26.69 17.54 -0.55
CA GLY A 668 -27.28 18.40 0.47
C GLY A 668 -26.30 18.73 1.60
N ILE A 669 -25.57 17.74 2.12
CA ILE A 669 -24.50 17.94 3.11
C ILE A 669 -23.42 18.87 2.55
N GLU A 670 -22.99 18.62 1.32
CA GLU A 670 -22.00 19.44 0.60
C GLU A 670 -22.43 20.91 0.52
N TYR A 671 -23.72 21.18 0.27
CA TYR A 671 -24.25 22.54 0.25
C TYR A 671 -24.07 23.26 1.59
N GLY A 672 -24.35 22.57 2.69
CA GLY A 672 -24.20 23.10 4.05
C GLY A 672 -22.74 23.38 4.41
N MET A 673 -21.85 22.43 4.14
CA MET A 673 -20.42 22.58 4.42
C MET A 673 -19.80 23.74 3.65
N MET A 674 -20.07 23.84 2.35
CA MET A 674 -19.58 24.95 1.54
C MET A 674 -20.12 26.30 2.03
N GLN A 675 -21.39 26.35 2.45
CA GLN A 675 -22.00 27.56 2.98
C GLN A 675 -21.27 28.06 4.23
N ALA A 676 -21.03 27.16 5.21
CA ALA A 676 -20.32 27.50 6.44
C ALA A 676 -18.88 27.98 6.18
N ILE A 677 -18.16 27.32 5.26
CA ILE A 677 -16.82 27.74 4.85
C ILE A 677 -16.87 29.14 4.21
N ALA A 678 -17.79 29.37 3.27
CA ALA A 678 -17.91 30.65 2.57
C ALA A 678 -18.27 31.80 3.52
N GLU A 679 -19.16 31.56 4.48
CA GLU A 679 -19.52 32.52 5.52
C GLU A 679 -18.32 32.87 6.42
N GLY A 680 -17.59 31.86 6.91
CA GLY A 680 -16.40 32.07 7.73
C GLY A 680 -15.32 32.90 7.02
N PHE A 681 -15.02 32.56 5.76
CA PHE A 681 -14.06 33.32 4.96
C PHE A 681 -14.53 34.73 4.62
N ALA A 682 -15.84 34.94 4.42
CA ALA A 682 -16.39 36.28 4.26
C ALA A 682 -16.29 37.14 5.53
N VAL A 683 -16.44 36.53 6.72
CA VAL A 683 -16.21 37.20 7.99
C VAL A 683 -14.74 37.61 8.12
N MET A 684 -13.80 36.70 7.84
CA MET A 684 -12.36 37.01 7.85
C MET A 684 -12.01 38.12 6.86
N LYS A 685 -12.61 38.11 5.66
CA LYS A 685 -12.43 39.17 4.64
C LYS A 685 -12.89 40.55 5.13
N LYS A 686 -14.02 40.61 5.84
CA LYS A 686 -14.58 41.86 6.38
C LYS A 686 -13.88 42.34 7.65
N SER A 687 -13.08 41.48 8.28
CA SER A 687 -12.39 41.81 9.52
C SER A 687 -11.35 42.92 9.32
N PRO A 688 -11.02 43.69 10.38
CA PRO A 688 -10.02 44.76 10.27
C PRO A 688 -8.57 44.25 10.16
N PHE A 689 -8.34 42.94 10.32
CA PHE A 689 -6.99 42.36 10.48
C PHE A 689 -6.21 42.18 9.18
N ARG A 690 -6.77 42.53 8.00
CA ARG A 690 -6.10 42.46 6.68
C ARG A 690 -5.44 41.10 6.41
N LEU A 691 -6.22 40.03 6.57
CA LEU A 691 -5.75 38.65 6.48
C LEU A 691 -5.56 38.18 5.03
N ASP A 692 -4.55 37.33 4.80
CA ASP A 692 -4.29 36.62 3.54
C ASP A 692 -5.13 35.34 3.51
N LEU A 693 -6.26 35.37 2.80
CA LEU A 693 -7.23 34.28 2.82
C LEU A 693 -6.71 33.02 2.12
N LYS A 694 -5.83 33.18 1.13
CA LYS A 694 -5.20 32.05 0.46
C LYS A 694 -4.31 31.27 1.44
N LYS A 695 -3.39 31.95 2.13
CA LYS A 695 -2.51 31.31 3.12
C LYS A 695 -3.28 30.69 4.28
N ILE A 696 -4.41 31.29 4.68
CA ILE A 696 -5.27 30.70 5.71
C ILE A 696 -5.90 29.40 5.22
N ALA A 697 -6.42 29.36 3.98
CA ALA A 697 -6.94 28.13 3.40
C ALA A 697 -5.85 27.04 3.31
N GLU A 698 -4.64 27.40 2.87
CA GLU A 698 -3.48 26.49 2.86
C GLU A 698 -3.13 25.97 4.25
N THR A 699 -3.15 26.84 5.26
CA THR A 699 -2.86 26.49 6.67
C THR A 699 -3.93 25.57 7.24
N TYR A 700 -5.21 25.86 6.99
CA TYR A 700 -6.32 24.99 7.40
C TYR A 700 -6.27 23.63 6.71
N ASN A 701 -5.63 23.52 5.55
CA ASN A 701 -5.43 22.23 4.90
C ASN A 701 -4.23 21.43 5.44
N ARG A 702 -3.61 21.87 6.54
CA ARG A 702 -2.42 21.25 7.16
C ARG A 702 -2.64 21.01 8.66
N GLY A 703 -3.40 19.96 9.00
CA GLY A 703 -3.60 19.50 10.38
C GLY A 703 -4.68 20.22 11.17
N SER A 704 -5.52 21.04 10.51
CA SER A 704 -6.68 21.67 11.17
C SER A 704 -7.86 20.70 11.28
N VAL A 705 -8.71 20.91 12.30
CA VAL A 705 -9.97 20.15 12.47
C VAL A 705 -10.89 20.27 11.25
N VAL A 706 -10.88 21.43 10.58
CA VAL A 706 -11.70 21.68 9.37
C VAL A 706 -10.99 21.34 8.07
N GLN A 707 -9.82 20.69 8.14
CA GLN A 707 -9.09 20.22 6.97
C GLN A 707 -10.01 19.37 6.08
N SER A 708 -10.16 19.78 4.82
CA SER A 708 -11.07 19.12 3.89
C SER A 708 -10.73 19.45 2.44
N ARG A 709 -11.19 18.61 1.52
CA ARG A 709 -11.04 18.84 0.07
C ARG A 709 -11.69 20.16 -0.37
N LEU A 710 -12.76 20.59 0.31
CA LEU A 710 -13.41 21.88 0.09
C LEU A 710 -12.49 23.06 0.46
N ILE A 711 -11.74 22.98 1.55
CA ILE A 711 -10.76 24.01 1.92
C ILE A 711 -9.60 24.05 0.92
N GLY A 712 -9.11 22.89 0.47
CA GLY A 712 -8.12 22.80 -0.60
C GLY A 712 -8.59 23.53 -1.87
N TRP A 713 -9.79 23.19 -2.36
CA TRP A 713 -10.38 23.83 -3.53
C TRP A 713 -10.67 25.33 -3.33
N LEU A 714 -10.94 25.77 -2.11
CA LEU A 714 -11.05 27.21 -1.84
C LEU A 714 -9.71 27.91 -2.06
N GLY A 715 -8.61 27.31 -1.57
CA GLY A 715 -7.25 27.78 -1.83
C GLY A 715 -6.95 27.86 -3.33
N ASP A 716 -7.28 26.81 -4.09
CA ASP A 716 -7.12 26.78 -5.55
C ASP A 716 -7.95 27.86 -6.24
N GLY A 717 -9.17 28.11 -5.75
CA GLY A 717 -10.03 29.18 -6.24
C GLY A 717 -9.45 30.57 -6.02
N TYR A 718 -8.85 30.82 -4.85
CA TYR A 718 -8.16 32.08 -4.58
C TYR A 718 -6.89 32.24 -5.40
N GLU A 719 -6.17 31.16 -5.66
CA GLU A 719 -5.02 31.19 -6.55
C GLU A 719 -5.44 31.55 -7.98
N ALA A 720 -6.50 30.92 -8.49
CA ALA A 720 -6.95 31.11 -9.87
C ALA A 720 -7.58 32.49 -10.11
N TYR A 721 -8.27 33.07 -9.12
CA TYR A 721 -9.14 34.24 -9.32
C TYR A 721 -8.85 35.42 -8.40
N GLY A 722 -7.87 35.30 -7.51
CA GLY A 722 -7.55 36.28 -6.48
C GLY A 722 -8.57 36.33 -5.34
N GLU A 723 -8.16 36.85 -4.18
CA GLU A 723 -9.00 36.86 -2.97
C GLU A 723 -10.30 37.66 -3.10
N ASP A 724 -10.32 38.67 -3.96
CA ASP A 724 -11.51 39.49 -4.20
C ASP A 724 -12.53 38.81 -5.14
N LEU A 725 -12.13 37.76 -5.85
CA LEU A 725 -12.94 37.00 -6.80
C LEU A 725 -13.70 37.93 -7.77
N LYS A 726 -13.02 38.97 -8.28
CA LYS A 726 -13.65 40.04 -9.08
C LYS A 726 -14.33 39.51 -10.35
N SER A 727 -13.71 38.52 -10.98
CA SER A 727 -14.16 37.86 -12.21
C SER A 727 -15.20 36.77 -12.00
N ILE A 728 -15.62 36.52 -10.75
CA ILE A 728 -16.56 35.46 -10.38
C ILE A 728 -17.92 36.06 -10.00
N THR A 729 -18.99 35.44 -10.49
CA THR A 729 -20.36 35.85 -10.16
C THR A 729 -20.74 35.53 -8.72
N GLY A 730 -21.42 36.48 -8.07
CA GLY A 730 -22.01 36.29 -6.75
C GLY A 730 -23.35 35.53 -6.77
N SER A 731 -23.85 35.18 -7.96
CA SER A 731 -25.08 34.40 -8.14
C SER A 731 -24.74 32.91 -8.21
N VAL A 732 -25.18 32.15 -7.21
CA VAL A 732 -24.79 30.75 -7.07
C VAL A 732 -25.81 29.86 -7.79
N GLY A 733 -25.39 29.18 -8.86
CA GLY A 733 -26.22 28.16 -9.49
C GLY A 733 -26.53 26.97 -8.55
N HIS A 734 -27.53 26.17 -8.91
CA HIS A 734 -27.82 24.90 -8.25
C HIS A 734 -28.34 23.89 -9.28
N THR A 735 -27.99 22.63 -9.12
CA THR A 735 -28.32 21.53 -10.05
C THR A 735 -29.58 20.75 -9.64
N GLY A 736 -30.23 21.15 -8.55
CA GLY A 736 -31.54 20.64 -8.11
C GLY A 736 -31.48 19.72 -6.89
N GLU A 737 -30.34 19.07 -6.63
CA GLU A 737 -30.19 18.06 -5.58
C GLU A 737 -30.34 18.64 -4.17
N GLY A 738 -29.87 19.87 -3.94
CA GLY A 738 -30.13 20.58 -2.68
C GLY A 738 -31.62 20.84 -2.46
N ALA A 739 -32.34 21.24 -3.52
CA ALA A 739 -33.79 21.44 -3.47
C ALA A 739 -34.53 20.11 -3.22
N TRP A 740 -34.12 19.04 -3.90
CA TRP A 740 -34.67 17.69 -3.71
C TRP A 740 -34.42 17.17 -2.31
N THR A 741 -33.24 17.44 -1.74
CA THR A 741 -32.92 17.07 -0.34
C THR A 741 -33.86 17.78 0.63
N VAL A 742 -34.03 19.11 0.50
CA VAL A 742 -34.94 19.88 1.35
C VAL A 742 -36.39 19.40 1.21
N ARG A 743 -36.85 19.16 -0.03
CA ARG A 743 -38.19 18.63 -0.30
C ARG A 743 -38.39 17.26 0.34
N THR A 744 -37.40 16.38 0.21
CA THR A 744 -37.47 15.02 0.73
C THR A 744 -37.41 15.01 2.26
N ALA A 745 -36.55 15.83 2.86
CA ALA A 745 -36.49 16.01 4.30
C ALA A 745 -37.84 16.48 4.87
N LYS A 746 -38.49 17.45 4.21
CA LYS A 746 -39.86 17.89 4.55
C LYS A 746 -40.86 16.73 4.47
N LYS A 747 -40.83 15.93 3.41
CA LYS A 747 -41.70 14.75 3.23
C LYS A 747 -41.47 13.68 4.32
N LEU A 748 -40.23 13.54 4.79
CA LEU A 748 -39.85 12.57 5.83
C LEU A 748 -39.98 13.12 7.26
N GLY A 749 -40.36 14.39 7.45
CA GLY A 749 -40.44 15.01 8.77
C GLY A 749 -39.08 15.26 9.44
N VAL A 750 -37.99 15.30 8.66
CA VAL A 750 -36.62 15.50 9.19
C VAL A 750 -36.23 16.98 9.09
N PRO A 751 -35.90 17.65 10.21
CA PRO A 751 -35.44 19.04 10.17
C PRO A 751 -34.02 19.13 9.60
N VAL A 752 -33.83 19.99 8.59
CA VAL A 752 -32.54 20.21 7.91
C VAL A 752 -32.18 21.71 7.79
N PRO A 753 -32.10 22.45 8.91
CA PRO A 753 -31.96 23.91 8.90
C PRO A 753 -30.72 24.39 8.14
N VAL A 754 -29.58 23.70 8.28
CA VAL A 754 -28.32 24.05 7.59
C VAL A 754 -28.44 23.88 6.07
N ILE A 755 -28.91 22.71 5.61
CA ILE A 755 -29.07 22.42 4.17
C ILE A 755 -30.12 23.35 3.55
N LYS A 756 -31.23 23.59 4.27
CA LYS A 756 -32.29 24.50 3.83
C LYS A 756 -31.77 25.93 3.72
N GLY A 757 -31.08 26.45 4.74
CA GLY A 757 -30.49 27.79 4.69
C GLY A 757 -29.49 27.96 3.54
N ALA A 758 -28.64 26.96 3.33
CA ALA A 758 -27.69 26.94 2.21
C ALA A 758 -28.40 26.91 0.83
N TYR A 759 -29.52 26.20 0.71
CA TYR A 759 -30.34 26.21 -0.50
C TYR A 759 -31.06 27.55 -0.70
N ASP A 760 -31.70 28.08 0.33
CA ASP A 760 -32.43 29.35 0.28
C ASP A 760 -31.48 30.50 -0.10
N PHE A 761 -30.25 30.51 0.43
CA PHE A 761 -29.21 31.46 0.05
C PHE A 761 -28.89 31.40 -1.46
N ARG A 762 -28.77 30.20 -2.04
CA ARG A 762 -28.52 30.04 -3.49
C ARG A 762 -29.67 30.62 -4.30
N VAL A 763 -30.92 30.40 -3.88
CA VAL A 763 -32.10 30.98 -4.53
C VAL A 763 -32.08 32.51 -4.43
N SER A 764 -31.83 33.08 -3.24
CA SER A 764 -31.80 34.53 -3.04
C SER A 764 -30.61 35.21 -3.74
N SER A 765 -29.46 34.52 -3.86
CA SER A 765 -28.24 35.06 -4.48
C SER A 765 -28.41 35.45 -5.95
N LYS A 766 -29.40 34.88 -6.64
CA LYS A 766 -29.75 35.26 -8.03
C LYS A 766 -30.20 36.71 -8.14
N LYS A 767 -30.90 37.22 -7.11
CA LYS A 767 -31.34 38.61 -7.03
C LYS A 767 -30.38 39.47 -6.22
N ASN A 768 -29.69 38.87 -5.24
CA ASN A 768 -28.81 39.55 -4.29
C ASN A 768 -27.40 38.91 -4.28
N PRO A 769 -26.58 39.11 -5.33
CA PRO A 769 -25.24 38.55 -5.38
C PRO A 769 -24.36 39.14 -4.28
N SER A 770 -23.47 38.31 -3.70
CA SER A 770 -22.59 38.74 -2.60
C SER A 770 -21.23 38.05 -2.68
N TYR A 771 -20.28 38.49 -1.83
CA TYR A 771 -18.96 37.86 -1.74
C TYR A 771 -19.04 36.39 -1.27
N ILE A 772 -19.96 36.05 -0.36
CA ILE A 772 -20.25 34.66 0.02
C ILE A 772 -20.66 33.87 -1.24
N GLY A 773 -21.53 34.45 -2.06
CA GLY A 773 -21.93 33.86 -3.35
C GLY A 773 -20.74 33.65 -4.31
N LYS A 774 -19.78 34.58 -4.33
CA LYS A 774 -18.56 34.43 -5.13
C LYS A 774 -17.69 33.26 -4.67
N ILE A 775 -17.49 33.11 -3.36
CA ILE A 775 -16.75 31.97 -2.81
C ILE A 775 -17.42 30.65 -3.19
N LEU A 776 -18.75 30.56 -3.04
CA LEU A 776 -19.51 29.37 -3.41
C LEU A 776 -19.43 29.07 -4.91
N SER A 777 -19.51 30.09 -5.77
CA SER A 777 -19.31 29.94 -7.21
C SER A 777 -17.90 29.42 -7.50
N ALA A 778 -16.86 30.03 -6.92
CA ALA A 778 -15.47 29.61 -7.10
C ALA A 778 -15.25 28.14 -6.69
N LEU A 779 -15.75 27.73 -5.52
CA LEU A 779 -15.72 26.33 -5.08
C LEU A 779 -16.36 25.41 -6.11
N ARG A 780 -17.57 25.74 -6.58
CA ARG A 780 -18.30 24.97 -7.61
C ARG A 780 -17.55 24.88 -8.94
N ASN A 781 -16.76 25.88 -9.29
CA ASN A 781 -15.87 25.79 -10.45
C ASN A 781 -14.77 24.74 -10.23
N GLN A 782 -14.09 24.78 -9.08
CA GLN A 782 -12.93 23.92 -8.84
C GLN A 782 -13.30 22.43 -8.82
N PHE A 783 -14.42 22.04 -8.21
CA PHE A 783 -14.79 20.60 -8.16
C PHE A 783 -15.72 20.13 -9.28
N GLY A 784 -16.57 21.01 -9.83
CA GLY A 784 -17.60 20.64 -10.81
C GLY A 784 -17.35 21.19 -12.22
N GLY A 785 -16.35 22.06 -12.38
CA GLY A 785 -16.10 22.81 -13.61
C GLY A 785 -17.27 23.69 -14.01
N HIS A 786 -18.14 24.10 -13.07
CA HIS A 786 -19.31 24.91 -13.37
C HIS A 786 -18.90 26.29 -13.92
N SER A 787 -19.70 26.85 -14.83
CA SER A 787 -19.48 28.23 -15.28
C SER A 787 -19.67 29.18 -14.10
N VAL A 788 -18.77 30.15 -13.99
CA VAL A 788 -18.68 31.08 -12.86
C VAL A 788 -18.51 32.54 -13.28
N ARG A 789 -18.61 32.80 -14.59
CA ARG A 789 -18.69 34.14 -15.14
C ARG A 789 -20.15 34.47 -15.43
#